data_AF-A0A8R7QT33-F1
#
_entry.id   AF-A0A8R7QT33-F1
#
_cell.length_a   1.000
_cell.length_b   1.000
_cell.length_c   1.000
_cell.angle_alpha   90.00
_cell.angle_beta   90.00
_cell.angle_gamma   90.00
#
_symmetry.space_group_name_H-M   'P 1'
#
loop_
_entity.id
_entity.type
_entity.pdbx_description
1 polymer ?
#
loop_
_entity_poly.entity_id
_entity_poly.type
_entity_poly.pdbx_seq_one_letter_code
_entity_poly.pdbx_strand_id
1 'polypeptide(L)'
;MPLFMSDEELRLLGGDVAAVAERADAAIRELRNQVDTVRAEADAAAIAAEQTCALLEQRFTTLSAEVDRYQAEAAELTAASERRAADLASSQAEIHQLRIQAIAKDGEVERLKVEISELHKSKCQSLELIEQRDAEIREKDGVIQSYHDKMVNQADSSAGKEARIHEVEAKLTHCQATCNRIEQEKELLEKHNLWLDEELKAKVKNLSDLRKANMDEESRMSAKIAELEREISESTSSLRRSKERISELEQRVSYMEKELLSAKDAAAANEQRLGAELSTVMKLAELHKESSSEWSKKAGELEGVIKALETHLTQVEDDYKEKLGKETLAKSDLEMEVANLKQKIQKCELDLENSRKSGEMSLVPFTNIAAEPADLSDTPMKEMSLSDDVNRNDLMIVPRVPSGVSGTALAASLLRDGWSLAKIYEKYQEATDALRHERFGRRHAEAVLERVLHEIEEKAELILDERAEHERMVEAYALMDHKLQQALLEHDNFENTIRNLKSELKRWERDHFIANKEIDDLQKQVAVLLKECQDVQLRCGSSVPIVGHGAASTSISNGMSNAENNNHAHMTFNDINGLVQQNVQLRNKVHMLSTDLENKGVELRESFQIELKRITDDAASRVEKVMKKSEEQAIMIESLHRSVAMYRKLCEEQQKTRSSIENISSNLQDDGRKDLMVLFEGSQEISKKTHEQVSERARKLDEELTKLRTELMSLRSERDKAVLEASFARDRLNGFMAEIDHQRKEANSVSLRNAELMHLVVDYEKRLRESSDSMQALEESSRKLSMEVSILKHEKEILVKSERRSLDEVNSLSERVHRLQATIDTIHTTDEVQENARSMERRNQQEYIKRLERDWAELKKEVQEQRDHVRVLTLDKKNAFEGCMKQVEDMRQELQSSWKASSDAEARAAVAEAKCSDLEAKLKSKRIIFRDGGHDNSAVNEVNDELFRLKEELEKCKEEAQANKNYMLQYKEIANSNEVALKQMESAYQDYKTESEMAKRSLEDEIAKLRSKLSEFEKSYVMRCEEAASTIEVKEKDITTLMNDITILRNEVSQKVSRIENLEVELASSKSALDEQCKRWRSAQDNYERQVILQSETIQELTNTSKQLSSLQQEMAMLRQTADAHKAENDALRTSGEQEKIELVKEKDEALRKYSELNDQNKILHNRLEALHIRLAEQERGIAGLSSQRTDSHGEDDLHGVVSYLRRSKEIAETEISLLKQEKSRLQIEMHFILLLV
;
A
#
# COMPACT_ATOMS: atom_id res chain seq x y z
N MET A 1 38.53 -173.30 -89.45
CA MET A 1 37.69 -174.00 -90.42
C MET A 1 36.31 -174.37 -89.88
N PRO A 2 36.14 -175.07 -88.75
CA PRO A 2 34.82 -175.62 -88.32
C PRO A 2 33.63 -174.67 -88.17
N LEU A 3 33.84 -173.34 -88.20
CA LEU A 3 32.79 -172.31 -88.20
C LEU A 3 32.34 -171.87 -89.61
N PHE A 4 33.03 -172.31 -90.66
CA PHE A 4 32.83 -171.87 -92.04
C PHE A 4 32.62 -173.05 -93.01
N MET A 5 33.26 -174.20 -92.75
CA MET A 5 32.98 -175.50 -93.37
C MET A 5 33.36 -176.62 -92.37
N SER A 6 32.81 -177.82 -92.53
CA SER A 6 33.18 -179.00 -91.73
C SER A 6 34.56 -179.56 -92.12
N ASP A 7 35.18 -180.31 -91.21
CA ASP A 7 36.47 -180.98 -91.49
C ASP A 7 36.33 -182.17 -92.47
N GLU A 8 35.10 -182.66 -92.72
CA GLU A 8 34.80 -183.61 -93.80
C GLU A 8 34.82 -182.92 -95.17
N GLU A 9 34.09 -181.81 -95.32
CA GLU A 9 34.10 -181.01 -96.55
C GLU A 9 35.52 -180.55 -96.89
N LEU A 10 36.30 -180.11 -95.89
CA LEU A 10 37.67 -179.63 -96.09
C LEU A 10 38.61 -180.64 -96.78
N ARG A 11 38.32 -181.94 -96.67
CA ARG A 11 39.16 -183.02 -97.23
C ARG A 11 38.50 -183.84 -98.34
N LEU A 12 37.20 -183.67 -98.58
CA LEU A 12 36.65 -183.82 -99.93
C LEU A 12 37.24 -182.76 -100.88
N LEU A 13 37.57 -181.55 -100.38
CA LEU A 13 38.02 -180.41 -101.17
C LEU A 13 39.53 -180.36 -101.49
N GLY A 14 40.28 -181.44 -101.19
CA GLY A 14 41.45 -181.89 -101.96
C GLY A 14 42.67 -180.97 -102.14
N GLY A 15 42.66 -179.74 -101.62
CA GLY A 15 43.66 -178.71 -101.89
C GLY A 15 43.26 -177.66 -102.93
N ASP A 16 41.98 -177.58 -103.34
CA ASP A 16 41.51 -176.45 -104.15
C ASP A 16 41.26 -175.21 -103.26
N VAL A 17 42.03 -174.16 -103.53
CA VAL A 17 42.13 -172.97 -102.68
C VAL A 17 41.03 -171.94 -102.98
N ALA A 18 40.47 -171.94 -104.20
CA ALA A 18 39.59 -170.86 -104.65
C ALA A 18 38.16 -170.96 -104.06
N ALA A 19 37.50 -172.10 -104.24
CA ALA A 19 36.10 -172.28 -103.83
C ALA A 19 35.90 -172.21 -102.31
N VAL A 20 36.92 -172.59 -101.53
CA VAL A 20 36.92 -172.51 -100.06
C VAL A 20 37.07 -171.06 -99.59
N ALA A 21 37.95 -170.29 -100.26
CA ALA A 21 38.19 -168.89 -99.93
C ALA A 21 36.95 -168.02 -100.22
N GLU A 22 36.40 -168.08 -101.44
CA GLU A 22 35.26 -167.21 -101.82
C GLU A 22 34.03 -167.40 -100.92
N ARG A 23 33.73 -168.64 -100.52
CA ARG A 23 32.55 -168.96 -99.71
C ARG A 23 32.71 -168.52 -98.25
N ALA A 24 33.90 -168.67 -97.70
CA ALA A 24 34.23 -168.10 -96.39
C ALA A 24 34.22 -166.57 -96.44
N ASP A 25 34.88 -165.95 -97.42
CA ASP A 25 34.97 -164.49 -97.55
C ASP A 25 33.61 -163.83 -97.81
N ALA A 26 32.69 -164.50 -98.52
CA ALA A 26 31.33 -164.00 -98.71
C ALA A 26 30.57 -163.95 -97.38
N ALA A 27 30.52 -165.05 -96.63
CA ALA A 27 29.87 -165.11 -95.32
C ALA A 27 30.53 -164.17 -94.29
N ILE A 28 31.87 -164.06 -94.33
CA ILE A 28 32.62 -163.14 -93.46
C ILE A 28 32.33 -161.67 -93.83
N ARG A 29 32.20 -161.32 -95.12
CA ARG A 29 31.80 -159.97 -95.53
C ARG A 29 30.36 -159.63 -95.15
N GLU A 30 29.44 -160.57 -95.31
CA GLU A 30 28.03 -160.35 -94.94
C GLU A 30 27.85 -160.21 -93.43
N LEU A 31 28.47 -161.08 -92.63
CA LEU A 31 28.48 -160.96 -91.17
C LEU A 31 29.20 -159.70 -90.67
N ARG A 32 30.30 -159.28 -91.29
CA ARG A 32 30.96 -157.99 -90.96
C ARG A 32 30.03 -156.82 -91.24
N ASN A 33 29.44 -156.75 -92.44
CA ASN A 33 28.50 -155.68 -92.78
C ASN A 33 27.33 -155.61 -91.80
N GLN A 34 26.73 -156.74 -91.42
CA GLN A 34 25.64 -156.79 -90.43
C GLN A 34 26.08 -156.38 -89.03
N VAL A 35 27.26 -156.81 -88.57
CA VAL A 35 27.83 -156.39 -87.28
C VAL A 35 28.13 -154.89 -87.27
N ASP A 36 28.65 -154.35 -88.37
CA ASP A 36 29.04 -152.94 -88.45
C ASP A 36 27.81 -152.02 -88.66
N THR A 37 26.71 -152.48 -89.29
CA THR A 37 25.42 -151.75 -89.25
C THR A 37 24.78 -151.77 -87.87
N VAL A 38 24.75 -152.92 -87.19
CA VAL A 38 24.18 -153.01 -85.83
C VAL A 38 25.00 -152.20 -84.82
N ARG A 39 26.33 -152.11 -85.00
CA ARG A 39 27.17 -151.16 -84.25
C ARG A 39 26.81 -149.71 -84.55
N ALA A 40 26.74 -149.31 -85.81
CA ALA A 40 26.38 -147.94 -86.17
C ALA A 40 24.99 -147.54 -85.64
N GLU A 41 24.02 -148.45 -85.63
CA GLU A 41 22.69 -148.23 -85.02
C GLU A 41 22.75 -148.14 -83.49
N ALA A 42 23.55 -149.00 -82.84
CA ALA A 42 23.74 -148.96 -81.38
C ALA A 42 24.50 -147.70 -80.92
N ASP A 43 25.55 -147.30 -81.64
CA ASP A 43 26.34 -146.10 -81.37
C ASP A 43 25.49 -144.83 -81.62
N ALA A 44 24.68 -144.80 -82.68
CA ALA A 44 23.73 -143.71 -82.92
C ALA A 44 22.64 -143.64 -81.84
N ALA A 45 22.14 -144.78 -81.35
CA ALA A 45 21.18 -144.84 -80.25
C ALA A 45 21.81 -144.39 -78.92
N ALA A 46 23.08 -144.74 -78.65
CA ALA A 46 23.82 -144.29 -77.48
C ALA A 46 24.04 -142.77 -77.51
N ILE A 47 24.52 -142.22 -78.64
CA ILE A 47 24.70 -140.77 -78.83
C ILE A 47 23.36 -140.02 -78.68
N ALA A 48 22.26 -140.57 -79.21
CA ALA A 48 20.93 -139.99 -79.04
C ALA A 48 20.49 -140.00 -77.56
N ALA A 49 20.74 -141.10 -76.83
CA ALA A 49 20.46 -141.19 -75.41
C ALA A 49 21.27 -140.16 -74.60
N GLU A 50 22.59 -140.09 -74.81
CA GLU A 50 23.48 -139.11 -74.18
C GLU A 50 23.03 -137.66 -74.44
N GLN A 51 22.65 -137.33 -75.68
CA GLN A 51 22.10 -136.01 -76.02
C GLN A 51 20.78 -135.73 -75.27
N THR A 52 19.88 -136.72 -75.13
CA THR A 52 18.66 -136.52 -74.34
C THR A 52 18.93 -136.38 -72.84
N CYS A 53 19.91 -137.11 -72.29
CA CYS A 53 20.33 -136.97 -70.89
C CYS A 53 20.91 -135.58 -70.62
N ALA A 54 21.85 -135.11 -71.46
CA ALA A 54 22.44 -133.77 -71.34
C ALA A 54 21.38 -132.65 -71.42
N LEU A 55 20.37 -132.79 -72.30
CA LEU A 55 19.24 -131.85 -72.37
C LEU A 55 18.31 -131.90 -71.14
N LEU A 56 18.18 -133.05 -70.49
CA LEU A 56 17.42 -133.19 -69.24
C LEU A 56 18.19 -132.65 -68.03
N GLU A 57 19.50 -132.87 -67.96
CA GLU A 57 20.39 -132.29 -66.94
C GLU A 57 20.46 -130.77 -67.06
N GLN A 58 20.54 -130.23 -68.28
CA GLN A 58 20.46 -128.79 -68.52
C GLN A 58 19.10 -128.22 -68.07
N ARG A 59 17.99 -128.93 -68.32
CA ARG A 59 16.65 -128.51 -67.84
C ARG A 59 16.51 -128.59 -66.32
N PHE A 60 17.06 -129.64 -65.71
CA PHE A 60 17.02 -129.80 -64.26
C PHE A 60 17.81 -128.69 -63.57
N THR A 61 19.03 -128.41 -64.03
CA THR A 61 19.86 -127.32 -63.49
C THR A 61 19.23 -125.94 -63.68
N THR A 62 18.54 -125.66 -64.80
CA THR A 62 17.76 -124.41 -64.92
C THR A 62 16.57 -124.35 -63.96
N LEU A 63 15.84 -125.46 -63.76
CA LEU A 63 14.69 -125.49 -62.85
C LEU A 63 15.10 -125.39 -61.38
N SER A 64 16.23 -125.98 -60.98
CA SER A 64 16.81 -125.76 -59.65
C SER A 64 17.18 -124.30 -59.44
N ALA A 65 17.87 -123.66 -60.39
CA ALA A 65 18.22 -122.25 -60.31
C ALA A 65 16.99 -121.31 -60.27
N GLU A 66 15.89 -121.67 -60.92
CA GLU A 66 14.61 -120.96 -60.81
C GLU A 66 13.97 -121.15 -59.42
N VAL A 67 13.99 -122.37 -58.86
CA VAL A 67 13.49 -122.65 -57.50
C VAL A 67 14.31 -121.93 -56.43
N ASP A 68 15.64 -121.91 -56.56
CA ASP A 68 16.54 -121.19 -55.64
C ASP A 68 16.31 -119.67 -55.73
N ARG A 69 16.07 -119.14 -56.94
CA ARG A 69 15.62 -117.76 -57.12
C ARG A 69 14.30 -117.47 -56.42
N TYR A 70 13.27 -118.30 -56.58
CA TYR A 70 11.99 -118.06 -55.92
C TYR A 70 12.08 -118.18 -54.38
N GLN A 71 12.98 -119.01 -53.86
CA GLN A 71 13.27 -119.06 -52.42
C GLN A 71 13.98 -117.77 -51.94
N ALA A 72 14.93 -117.24 -52.71
CA ALA A 72 15.57 -115.95 -52.42
C ALA A 72 14.55 -114.80 -52.48
N GLU A 73 13.74 -114.71 -53.53
CA GLU A 73 12.68 -113.70 -53.69
C GLU A 73 11.64 -113.77 -52.55
N ALA A 74 11.29 -114.98 -52.08
CA ALA A 74 10.42 -115.16 -50.93
C ALA A 74 11.07 -114.70 -49.61
N ALA A 75 12.35 -115.01 -49.39
CA ALA A 75 13.10 -114.59 -48.20
C ALA A 75 13.35 -113.07 -48.17
N GLU A 76 13.56 -112.43 -49.34
CA GLU A 76 13.62 -110.98 -49.45
C GLU A 76 12.28 -110.33 -49.10
N LEU A 77 11.16 -110.93 -49.52
CA LEU A 77 9.81 -110.44 -49.21
C LEU A 77 9.42 -110.61 -47.74
N THR A 78 9.77 -111.71 -47.08
CA THR A 78 9.54 -111.85 -45.63
C THR A 78 10.38 -110.85 -44.84
N ALA A 79 11.68 -110.73 -45.14
CA ALA A 79 12.56 -109.76 -44.50
C ALA A 79 12.12 -108.30 -44.78
N ALA A 80 11.54 -108.00 -45.95
CA ALA A 80 10.94 -106.70 -46.23
C ALA A 80 9.64 -106.44 -45.44
N SER A 81 8.85 -107.49 -45.16
CA SER A 81 7.67 -107.41 -44.29
C SER A 81 8.05 -107.19 -42.82
N GLU A 82 9.08 -107.88 -42.34
CA GLU A 82 9.60 -107.73 -40.97
C GLU A 82 10.19 -106.33 -40.73
N ARG A 83 10.95 -105.79 -41.69
CA ARG A 83 11.41 -104.39 -41.66
C ARG A 83 10.23 -103.42 -41.52
N ARG A 84 9.22 -103.52 -42.38
CA ARG A 84 8.00 -102.68 -42.31
C ARG A 84 7.24 -102.82 -40.99
N ALA A 85 7.24 -104.00 -40.38
CA ALA A 85 6.62 -104.20 -39.06
C ALA A 85 7.42 -103.49 -37.95
N ALA A 86 8.76 -103.51 -38.02
CA ALA A 86 9.62 -102.75 -37.12
C ALA A 86 9.47 -101.23 -37.32
N ASP A 87 9.42 -100.75 -38.57
CA ASP A 87 9.18 -99.34 -38.92
C ASP A 87 7.82 -98.85 -38.37
N LEU A 88 6.78 -99.67 -38.48
CA LEU A 88 5.47 -99.36 -37.90
C LEU A 88 5.52 -99.33 -36.36
N ALA A 89 6.24 -100.26 -35.72
CA ALA A 89 6.40 -100.26 -34.27
C ALA A 89 7.19 -99.03 -33.76
N SER A 90 8.24 -98.61 -34.45
CA SER A 90 9.00 -97.40 -34.09
C SER A 90 8.16 -96.14 -34.25
N SER A 91 7.45 -95.97 -35.37
CA SER A 91 6.57 -94.81 -35.57
C SER A 91 5.43 -94.74 -34.55
N GLN A 92 4.92 -95.89 -34.07
CA GLN A 92 3.96 -95.93 -32.96
C GLN A 92 4.59 -95.48 -31.64
N ALA A 93 5.81 -95.93 -31.33
CA ALA A 93 6.54 -95.48 -30.15
C ALA A 93 6.83 -93.97 -30.18
N GLU A 94 7.22 -93.43 -31.33
CA GLU A 94 7.40 -91.98 -31.56
C GLU A 94 6.09 -91.21 -31.35
N ILE A 95 4.97 -91.68 -31.89
CA ILE A 95 3.64 -91.08 -31.67
C ILE A 95 3.25 -91.09 -30.19
N HIS A 96 3.57 -92.16 -29.46
CA HIS A 96 3.36 -92.21 -28.01
C HIS A 96 4.26 -91.25 -27.24
N GLN A 97 5.53 -91.12 -27.62
CA GLN A 97 6.47 -90.17 -27.02
C GLN A 97 6.06 -88.71 -27.28
N LEU A 98 5.64 -88.38 -28.50
CA LEU A 98 5.11 -87.06 -28.87
C LEU A 98 3.81 -86.72 -28.11
N ARG A 99 2.93 -87.70 -27.86
CA ARG A 99 1.75 -87.51 -27.00
C ARG A 99 2.12 -87.21 -25.55
N ILE A 100 3.13 -87.88 -25.00
CA ILE A 100 3.63 -87.60 -23.65
C ILE A 100 4.25 -86.20 -23.58
N GLN A 101 5.00 -85.79 -24.60
CA GLN A 101 5.55 -84.43 -24.70
C GLN A 101 4.45 -83.36 -24.83
N ALA A 102 3.38 -83.62 -25.61
CA ALA A 102 2.23 -82.72 -25.70
C ALA A 102 1.57 -82.51 -24.33
N ILE A 103 1.26 -83.59 -23.61
CA ILE A 103 0.67 -83.54 -22.25
C ILE A 103 1.58 -82.79 -21.27
N ALA A 104 2.90 -82.96 -21.37
CA ALA A 104 3.86 -82.20 -20.55
C ALA A 104 3.83 -80.70 -20.89
N LYS A 105 3.66 -80.33 -22.17
CA LYS A 105 3.53 -78.93 -22.60
C LYS A 105 2.18 -78.31 -22.24
N ASP A 106 1.09 -79.06 -22.29
CA ASP A 106 -0.20 -78.61 -21.75
C ASP A 106 -0.08 -78.33 -20.24
N GLY A 107 0.62 -79.19 -19.49
CA GLY A 107 0.92 -78.97 -18.07
C GLY A 107 1.82 -77.76 -17.78
N GLU A 108 2.75 -77.42 -18.67
CA GLU A 108 3.50 -76.15 -18.61
C GLU A 108 2.59 -74.94 -18.90
N VAL A 109 1.71 -75.04 -19.89
CA VAL A 109 0.76 -73.99 -20.28
C VAL A 109 -0.25 -73.69 -19.17
N GLU A 110 -0.81 -74.69 -18.51
CA GLU A 110 -1.72 -74.46 -17.37
C GLU A 110 -1.00 -73.83 -16.17
N ARG A 111 0.25 -74.20 -15.89
CA ARG A 111 1.05 -73.55 -14.84
C ARG A 111 1.25 -72.06 -15.15
N LEU A 112 1.66 -71.73 -16.38
CA LEU A 112 1.85 -70.36 -16.84
C LEU A 112 0.54 -69.56 -16.82
N LYS A 113 -0.61 -70.17 -17.13
CA LYS A 113 -1.94 -69.54 -16.98
C LYS A 113 -2.25 -69.19 -15.52
N VAL A 114 -1.93 -70.06 -14.56
CA VAL A 114 -2.10 -69.79 -13.13
C VAL A 114 -1.20 -68.63 -12.70
N GLU A 115 0.10 -68.68 -13.04
CA GLU A 115 1.08 -67.62 -12.75
C GLU A 115 0.63 -66.26 -13.33
N ILE A 116 0.18 -66.23 -14.60
CA ILE A 116 -0.40 -65.02 -15.23
C ILE A 116 -1.64 -64.53 -14.47
N SER A 117 -2.51 -65.43 -13.98
CA SER A 117 -3.70 -65.05 -13.19
C SER A 117 -3.33 -64.44 -11.83
N GLU A 118 -2.23 -64.89 -11.22
CA GLU A 118 -1.74 -64.40 -9.93
C GLU A 118 -1.03 -63.06 -10.08
N LEU A 119 -0.20 -62.92 -11.11
CA LEU A 119 0.36 -61.62 -11.51
C LEU A 119 -0.74 -60.61 -11.87
N HIS A 120 -1.82 -61.04 -12.53
CA HIS A 120 -2.97 -60.16 -12.82
C HIS A 120 -3.69 -59.73 -11.53
N LYS A 121 -3.92 -60.63 -10.56
CA LYS A 121 -4.51 -60.28 -9.26
C LYS A 121 -3.62 -59.29 -8.49
N SER A 122 -2.32 -59.55 -8.44
CA SER A 122 -1.34 -58.66 -7.81
C SER A 122 -1.27 -57.29 -8.50
N LYS A 123 -1.36 -57.25 -9.83
CA LYS A 123 -1.46 -55.99 -10.59
C LYS A 123 -2.76 -55.23 -10.27
N CYS A 124 -3.91 -55.88 -10.21
CA CYS A 124 -5.17 -55.24 -9.81
C CYS A 124 -5.07 -54.65 -8.40
N GLN A 125 -4.60 -55.42 -7.43
CA GLN A 125 -4.38 -54.93 -6.05
C GLN A 125 -3.40 -53.75 -5.99
N SER A 126 -2.37 -53.75 -6.83
CA SER A 126 -1.42 -52.64 -6.94
C SER A 126 -2.05 -51.39 -7.55
N LEU A 127 -2.93 -51.54 -8.54
CA LEU A 127 -3.69 -50.43 -9.14
C LEU A 127 -4.75 -49.88 -8.18
N GLU A 128 -5.49 -50.75 -7.47
CA GLU A 128 -6.43 -50.37 -6.41
C GLU A 128 -5.75 -49.56 -5.30
N LEU A 129 -4.51 -49.94 -4.92
CA LEU A 129 -3.69 -49.19 -3.97
C LEU A 129 -3.20 -47.85 -4.54
N ILE A 130 -2.90 -47.76 -5.83
CA ILE A 130 -2.54 -46.50 -6.51
C ILE A 130 -3.76 -45.57 -6.56
N GLU A 131 -4.94 -46.05 -6.98
CA GLU A 131 -6.17 -45.26 -7.01
C GLU A 131 -6.56 -44.72 -5.62
N GLN A 132 -6.33 -45.50 -4.56
CA GLN A 132 -6.50 -45.04 -3.17
C GLN A 132 -5.50 -43.95 -2.79
N ARG A 133 -4.24 -44.04 -3.24
CA ARG A 133 -3.23 -42.98 -3.00
C ARG A 133 -3.54 -41.73 -3.83
N ASP A 134 -4.00 -41.87 -5.06
CA ASP A 134 -4.41 -40.75 -5.91
C ASP A 134 -5.69 -40.08 -5.39
N ALA A 135 -6.56 -40.81 -4.69
CA ALA A 135 -7.66 -40.24 -3.91
C ALA A 135 -7.14 -39.47 -2.68
N GLU A 136 -6.30 -40.08 -1.84
CA GLU A 136 -5.67 -39.40 -0.69
C GLU A 136 -4.86 -38.15 -1.10
N ILE A 137 -4.21 -38.17 -2.26
CA ILE A 137 -3.46 -37.04 -2.81
C ILE A 137 -4.43 -35.94 -3.22
N ARG A 138 -5.49 -36.24 -4.00
CA ARG A 138 -6.50 -35.23 -4.36
C ARG A 138 -7.22 -34.63 -3.15
N GLU A 139 -7.46 -35.40 -2.09
CA GLU A 139 -7.98 -34.87 -0.82
C GLU A 139 -6.98 -33.92 -0.15
N LYS A 140 -5.70 -34.30 -0.06
CA LYS A 140 -4.64 -33.44 0.51
C LYS A 140 -4.42 -32.19 -0.34
N ASP A 141 -4.44 -32.29 -1.66
CA ASP A 141 -4.32 -31.17 -2.59
C ASP A 141 -5.52 -30.23 -2.48
N GLY A 142 -6.75 -30.75 -2.35
CA GLY A 142 -7.94 -29.94 -2.08
C GLY A 142 -7.89 -29.24 -0.72
N VAL A 143 -7.36 -29.89 0.31
CA VAL A 143 -7.10 -29.26 1.62
C VAL A 143 -6.03 -28.17 1.50
N ILE A 144 -4.91 -28.43 0.80
CA ILE A 144 -3.82 -27.49 0.55
C ILE A 144 -4.31 -26.28 -0.25
N GLN A 145 -5.09 -26.49 -1.32
CA GLN A 145 -5.77 -25.42 -2.07
C GLN A 145 -6.66 -24.62 -1.13
N SER A 146 -7.49 -25.26 -0.29
CA SER A 146 -8.31 -24.54 0.68
C SER A 146 -7.52 -23.75 1.72
N TYR A 147 -6.26 -24.10 2.01
CA TYR A 147 -5.36 -23.31 2.87
C TYR A 147 -4.68 -22.19 2.08
N HIS A 148 -4.28 -22.45 0.83
CA HIS A 148 -3.74 -21.46 -0.08
C HIS A 148 -4.78 -20.35 -0.35
N ASP A 149 -6.01 -20.71 -0.70
CA ASP A 149 -7.13 -19.77 -0.87
C ASP A 149 -7.36 -18.94 0.40
N LYS A 150 -7.29 -19.55 1.59
CA LYS A 150 -7.41 -18.81 2.87
C LYS A 150 -6.23 -17.85 3.07
N MET A 151 -5.01 -18.24 2.72
CA MET A 151 -3.83 -17.37 2.79
C MET A 151 -3.89 -16.23 1.77
N VAL A 152 -4.34 -16.49 0.54
CA VAL A 152 -4.55 -15.46 -0.50
C VAL A 152 -5.65 -14.49 -0.07
N ASN A 153 -6.83 -14.98 0.34
CA ASN A 153 -7.90 -14.11 0.85
C ASN A 153 -7.48 -13.31 2.10
N GLN A 154 -6.59 -13.85 2.95
CA GLN A 154 -6.03 -13.11 4.08
C GLN A 154 -5.00 -12.06 3.62
N ALA A 155 -4.16 -12.36 2.62
CA ALA A 155 -3.20 -11.45 2.03
C ALA A 155 -3.89 -10.30 1.26
N ASP A 156 -4.92 -10.59 0.48
CA ASP A 156 -5.77 -9.59 -0.19
C ASP A 156 -6.52 -8.74 0.85
N SER A 157 -6.94 -9.34 1.97
CA SER A 157 -7.55 -8.62 3.08
C SER A 157 -6.55 -7.78 3.89
N SER A 158 -5.26 -8.12 3.95
CA SER A 158 -4.23 -7.25 4.54
C SER A 158 -3.83 -6.15 3.57
N ALA A 159 -3.55 -6.45 2.31
CA ALA A 159 -3.24 -5.47 1.26
C ALA A 159 -4.40 -4.45 1.09
N GLY A 160 -5.66 -4.91 1.13
CA GLY A 160 -6.84 -4.05 1.11
C GLY A 160 -7.05 -3.21 2.39
N LYS A 161 -6.42 -3.57 3.52
CA LYS A 161 -6.36 -2.74 4.74
C LYS A 161 -5.18 -1.77 4.67
N GLU A 162 -4.02 -2.22 4.23
CA GLU A 162 -2.82 -1.40 4.02
C GLU A 162 -3.08 -0.28 3.00
N ALA A 163 -3.74 -0.59 1.88
CA ALA A 163 -4.18 0.42 0.91
C ALA A 163 -5.15 1.45 1.53
N ARG A 164 -6.05 1.04 2.42
CA ARG A 164 -6.95 1.95 3.16
C ARG A 164 -6.21 2.75 4.23
N ILE A 165 -5.21 2.17 4.88
CA ILE A 165 -4.32 2.88 5.82
C ILE A 165 -3.56 3.95 5.04
N HIS A 166 -2.92 3.63 3.92
CA HIS A 166 -2.24 4.61 3.07
C HIS A 166 -3.19 5.68 2.48
N GLU A 167 -4.44 5.33 2.15
CA GLU A 167 -5.45 6.32 1.75
C GLU A 167 -5.83 7.26 2.92
N VAL A 168 -5.93 6.74 4.14
CA VAL A 168 -6.19 7.52 5.36
C VAL A 168 -4.97 8.35 5.78
N GLU A 169 -3.74 7.86 5.60
CA GLU A 169 -2.49 8.60 5.80
C GLU A 169 -2.33 9.73 4.77
N ALA A 170 -2.68 9.47 3.51
CA ALA A 170 -2.72 10.50 2.46
C ALA A 170 -3.80 11.57 2.74
N LYS A 171 -4.96 11.16 3.26
CA LYS A 171 -6.00 12.09 3.73
C LYS A 171 -5.56 12.86 4.97
N LEU A 172 -4.89 12.22 5.94
CA LEU A 172 -4.39 12.84 7.16
C LEU A 172 -3.31 13.87 6.84
N THR A 173 -2.33 13.53 6.01
CA THR A 173 -1.27 14.46 5.57
C THR A 173 -1.83 15.60 4.71
N HIS A 174 -2.85 15.36 3.88
CA HIS A 174 -3.58 16.43 3.22
C HIS A 174 -4.32 17.34 4.21
N CYS A 175 -5.05 16.76 5.17
CA CYS A 175 -5.73 17.52 6.23
C CYS A 175 -4.74 18.34 7.05
N GLN A 176 -3.61 17.76 7.49
CA GLN A 176 -2.52 18.46 8.17
C GLN A 176 -1.99 19.62 7.32
N ALA A 177 -1.72 19.41 6.02
CA ALA A 177 -1.32 20.51 5.13
C ALA A 177 -2.39 21.61 5.02
N THR A 178 -3.68 21.27 5.07
CA THR A 178 -4.75 22.28 5.13
C THR A 178 -4.90 22.96 6.48
N CYS A 179 -4.66 22.26 7.60
CA CYS A 179 -4.61 22.85 8.94
C CYS A 179 -3.45 23.83 9.04
N ASN A 180 -2.23 23.43 8.68
CA ASN A 180 -1.04 24.29 8.68
C ASN A 180 -1.25 25.54 7.81
N ARG A 181 -1.98 25.44 6.68
CA ARG A 181 -2.37 26.61 5.86
C ARG A 181 -3.37 27.51 6.59
N ILE A 182 -4.40 26.93 7.20
CA ILE A 182 -5.42 27.68 7.97
C ILE A 182 -4.80 28.32 9.23
N GLU A 183 -3.82 27.69 9.85
CA GLU A 183 -3.03 28.22 10.96
C GLU A 183 -2.14 29.39 10.51
N GLN A 184 -1.49 29.30 9.35
CA GLN A 184 -0.78 30.43 8.75
C GLN A 184 -1.72 31.59 8.39
N GLU A 185 -2.90 31.30 7.83
CA GLU A 185 -3.93 32.30 7.53
C GLU A 185 -4.49 32.93 8.82
N LYS A 186 -4.72 32.14 9.87
CA LYS A 186 -5.09 32.59 11.21
C LYS A 186 -4.00 33.49 11.81
N GLU A 187 -2.75 33.07 11.81
CA GLU A 187 -1.62 33.86 12.30
C GLU A 187 -1.50 35.21 11.58
N LEU A 188 -1.72 35.24 10.27
CA LEU A 188 -1.70 36.48 9.48
C LEU A 188 -2.89 37.38 9.83
N LEU A 189 -4.09 36.81 10.05
CA LEU A 189 -5.26 37.55 10.52
C LEU A 189 -5.10 38.04 11.97
N GLU A 190 -4.48 37.27 12.86
CA GLU A 190 -4.17 37.69 14.24
C GLU A 190 -3.13 38.81 14.25
N LYS A 191 -2.07 38.73 13.44
CA LYS A 191 -1.09 39.82 13.25
C LYS A 191 -1.74 41.08 12.68
N HIS A 192 -2.66 40.94 11.72
CA HIS A 192 -3.43 42.06 11.16
C HIS A 192 -4.39 42.67 12.19
N ASN A 193 -5.08 41.84 12.98
CA ASN A 193 -5.98 42.30 14.03
C ASN A 193 -5.21 43.01 15.15
N LEU A 194 -4.05 42.48 15.58
CA LEU A 194 -3.16 43.15 16.53
C LEU A 194 -2.69 44.52 16.01
N TRP A 195 -2.32 44.61 14.74
CA TRP A 195 -1.95 45.88 14.10
C TRP A 195 -3.13 46.88 14.04
N LEU A 196 -4.33 46.43 13.69
CA LEU A 196 -5.55 47.26 13.77
C LEU A 196 -5.82 47.71 15.21
N ASP A 197 -5.64 46.84 16.18
CA ASP A 197 -5.81 47.12 17.60
C ASP A 197 -4.78 48.14 18.11
N GLU A 198 -3.53 48.07 17.65
CA GLU A 198 -2.49 49.06 17.92
C GLU A 198 -2.81 50.41 17.27
N GLU A 199 -3.27 50.45 16.02
CA GLU A 199 -3.68 51.70 15.37
C GLU A 199 -4.96 52.28 16.01
N LEU A 200 -5.90 51.44 16.46
CA LEU A 200 -7.07 51.86 17.24
C LEU A 200 -6.66 52.39 18.62
N LYS A 201 -5.76 51.72 19.35
CA LYS A 201 -5.20 52.22 20.61
C LYS A 201 -4.46 53.54 20.41
N ALA A 202 -3.72 53.69 19.30
CA ALA A 202 -3.06 54.95 18.95
C ALA A 202 -4.08 56.07 18.64
N LYS A 203 -5.13 55.79 17.85
CA LYS A 203 -6.21 56.74 17.56
C LYS A 203 -7.01 57.11 18.81
N VAL A 204 -7.35 56.15 19.66
CA VAL A 204 -8.02 56.39 20.95
C VAL A 204 -7.13 57.21 21.88
N LYS A 205 -5.83 56.93 21.95
CA LYS A 205 -4.87 57.73 22.71
C LYS A 205 -4.83 59.16 22.18
N ASN A 206 -4.65 59.36 20.87
CA ASN A 206 -4.63 60.68 20.22
C ASN A 206 -5.95 61.44 20.47
N LEU A 207 -7.11 60.79 20.39
CA LEU A 207 -8.40 61.38 20.75
C LEU A 207 -8.52 61.69 22.25
N SER A 208 -7.91 60.89 23.13
CA SER A 208 -7.88 61.17 24.57
C SER A 208 -6.96 62.34 24.91
N ASP A 209 -5.84 62.48 24.21
CA ASP A 209 -4.88 63.56 24.41
C ASP A 209 -5.38 64.87 23.77
N LEU A 210 -6.12 64.80 22.65
CA LEU A 210 -6.90 65.93 22.13
C LEU A 210 -8.05 66.32 23.06
N ARG A 211 -8.76 65.36 23.68
CA ARG A 211 -9.79 65.66 24.70
C ARG A 211 -9.20 66.31 25.95
N LYS A 212 -8.00 65.89 26.39
CA LYS A 212 -7.25 66.57 27.47
C LYS A 212 -6.90 67.98 27.06
N ALA A 213 -6.24 68.18 25.91
CA ALA A 213 -5.88 69.50 25.42
C ALA A 213 -7.10 70.45 25.27
N ASN A 214 -8.25 69.92 24.85
CA ASN A 214 -9.51 70.66 24.82
C ASN A 214 -10.05 70.96 26.23
N MET A 215 -10.00 70.01 27.18
CA MET A 215 -10.40 70.23 28.58
C MET A 215 -9.46 71.22 29.29
N ASP A 216 -8.16 71.18 29.01
CA ASP A 216 -7.15 72.11 29.50
C ASP A 216 -7.44 73.51 28.97
N GLU A 217 -7.72 73.66 27.67
CA GLU A 217 -8.11 74.94 27.05
C GLU A 217 -9.49 75.42 27.51
N GLU A 218 -10.48 74.53 27.69
CA GLU A 218 -11.78 74.84 28.28
C GLU A 218 -11.63 75.31 29.74
N SER A 219 -10.73 74.69 30.52
CA SER A 219 -10.43 75.14 31.88
C SER A 219 -9.71 76.49 31.88
N ARG A 220 -8.80 76.74 30.93
CA ARG A 220 -8.08 78.00 30.76
C ARG A 220 -9.00 79.14 30.32
N MET A 221 -9.95 78.83 29.44
CA MET A 221 -11.00 79.76 29.00
C MET A 221 -12.04 79.98 30.09
N SER A 222 -12.40 78.95 30.88
CA SER A 222 -13.27 79.09 32.06
C SER A 222 -12.62 79.92 33.16
N ALA A 223 -11.32 79.73 33.41
CA ALA A 223 -10.55 80.57 34.33
C ALA A 223 -10.48 82.02 33.84
N LYS A 224 -10.32 82.25 32.53
CA LYS A 224 -10.37 83.58 31.94
C LYS A 224 -11.78 84.20 31.99
N ILE A 225 -12.84 83.40 31.86
CA ILE A 225 -14.22 83.85 32.06
C ILE A 225 -14.43 84.23 33.53
N ALA A 226 -14.00 83.40 34.48
CA ALA A 226 -14.08 83.70 35.92
C ALA A 226 -13.26 84.94 36.31
N GLU A 227 -12.13 85.21 35.66
CA GLU A 227 -11.38 86.46 35.82
C GLU A 227 -12.13 87.66 35.24
N LEU A 228 -12.71 87.55 34.04
CA LEU A 228 -13.56 88.60 33.46
C LEU A 228 -14.84 88.83 34.30
N GLU A 229 -15.43 87.78 34.87
CA GLU A 229 -16.54 87.86 35.83
C GLU A 229 -16.09 88.52 37.14
N ARG A 230 -14.87 88.25 37.63
CA ARG A 230 -14.27 88.97 38.75
C ARG A 230 -14.11 90.45 38.42
N GLU A 231 -13.53 90.80 37.27
CA GLU A 231 -13.40 92.19 36.81
C GLU A 231 -14.75 92.89 36.64
N ILE A 232 -15.78 92.19 36.16
CA ILE A 232 -17.16 92.69 36.07
C ILE A 232 -17.78 92.81 37.47
N SER A 233 -17.51 91.90 38.40
CA SER A 233 -17.97 91.98 39.80
C SER A 233 -17.32 93.16 40.53
N GLU A 234 -16.04 93.42 40.27
CA GLU A 234 -15.29 94.55 40.82
C GLU A 234 -15.78 95.86 40.20
N SER A 235 -15.97 95.90 38.88
CA SER A 235 -16.54 97.05 38.14
C SER A 235 -17.97 97.37 38.58
N THR A 236 -18.81 96.35 38.77
CA THR A 236 -20.17 96.54 39.30
C THR A 236 -20.16 96.88 40.79
N SER A 237 -19.17 96.42 41.57
CA SER A 237 -18.98 96.89 42.95
C SER A 237 -18.50 98.35 43.01
N SER A 238 -17.65 98.80 42.09
CA SER A 238 -17.24 100.22 42.01
C SER A 238 -18.38 101.09 41.51
N LEU A 239 -19.19 100.60 40.57
CA LEU A 239 -20.42 101.25 40.14
C LEU A 239 -21.47 101.29 41.27
N ARG A 240 -21.55 100.25 42.11
CA ARG A 240 -22.41 100.26 43.30
C ARG A 240 -21.92 101.31 44.30
N ARG A 241 -20.63 101.34 44.62
CA ARG A 241 -20.01 102.38 45.46
C ARG A 241 -20.18 103.79 44.89
N SER A 242 -20.19 103.96 43.56
CA SER A 242 -20.49 105.27 42.95
C SER A 242 -21.97 105.60 43.03
N LYS A 243 -22.89 104.63 42.90
CA LYS A 243 -24.33 104.82 43.10
C LYS A 243 -24.69 105.09 44.56
N GLU A 244 -24.00 104.46 45.51
CA GLU A 244 -24.08 104.73 46.95
C GLU A 244 -23.62 106.17 47.23
N ARG A 245 -22.48 106.61 46.70
CA ARG A 245 -22.06 108.03 46.78
C ARG A 245 -23.01 109.00 46.08
N ILE A 246 -23.62 108.62 44.96
CA ILE A 246 -24.65 109.42 44.31
C ILE A 246 -25.88 109.52 45.22
N SER A 247 -26.34 108.43 45.85
CA SER A 247 -27.48 108.47 46.76
C SER A 247 -27.17 109.17 48.09
N GLU A 248 -25.93 109.17 48.56
CA GLU A 248 -25.44 110.04 49.65
C GLU A 248 -25.50 111.52 49.25
N LEU A 249 -25.11 111.86 48.02
CA LEU A 249 -25.21 113.21 47.47
C LEU A 249 -26.67 113.64 47.22
N GLU A 250 -27.54 112.75 46.73
CA GLU A 250 -28.98 112.97 46.57
C GLU A 250 -29.66 113.13 47.93
N GLN A 251 -29.33 112.32 48.93
CA GLN A 251 -29.80 112.50 50.30
C GLN A 251 -29.34 113.84 50.86
N ARG A 252 -28.08 114.23 50.63
CA ARG A 252 -27.53 115.52 51.05
C ARG A 252 -28.19 116.70 50.33
N VAL A 253 -28.51 116.57 49.04
CA VAL A 253 -29.33 117.55 48.30
C VAL A 253 -30.72 117.61 48.91
N SER A 254 -31.39 116.49 49.15
CA SER A 254 -32.73 116.46 49.79
C SER A 254 -32.73 117.03 51.22
N TYR A 255 -31.59 116.98 51.91
CA TYR A 255 -31.38 117.62 53.21
C TYR A 255 -31.22 119.13 53.04
N MET A 256 -30.36 119.59 52.13
CA MET A 256 -30.26 121.02 51.79
C MET A 256 -31.60 121.59 51.29
N GLU A 257 -32.40 120.83 50.54
CA GLU A 257 -33.75 121.21 50.10
C GLU A 257 -34.73 121.31 51.27
N LYS A 258 -34.64 120.42 52.27
CA LYS A 258 -35.43 120.51 53.51
C LYS A 258 -35.00 121.67 54.40
N GLU A 259 -33.70 121.99 54.44
CA GLU A 259 -33.20 123.22 55.08
C GLU A 259 -33.63 124.48 54.32
N LEU A 260 -33.69 124.45 52.99
CA LEU A 260 -34.16 125.56 52.17
C LEU A 260 -35.69 125.73 52.30
N LEU A 261 -36.44 124.63 52.47
CA LEU A 261 -37.86 124.65 52.81
C LEU A 261 -38.08 125.19 54.23
N SER A 262 -37.37 124.70 55.26
CA SER A 262 -37.52 125.22 56.63
C SER A 262 -37.05 126.67 56.77
N ALA A 263 -36.04 127.10 55.99
CA ALA A 263 -35.65 128.50 55.86
C ALA A 263 -36.72 129.35 55.14
N LYS A 264 -37.42 128.80 54.15
CA LYS A 264 -38.60 129.44 53.54
C LYS A 264 -39.78 129.53 54.49
N ASP A 265 -40.04 128.50 55.29
CA ASP A 265 -41.10 128.51 56.30
C ASP A 265 -40.77 129.49 57.43
N ALA A 266 -39.49 129.59 57.83
CA ALA A 266 -39.00 130.62 58.75
C ALA A 266 -39.08 132.04 58.15
N ALA A 267 -38.82 132.18 56.84
CA ALA A 267 -39.02 133.45 56.13
C ALA A 267 -40.51 133.81 56.07
N ALA A 268 -41.40 132.88 55.74
CA ALA A 268 -42.85 133.08 55.73
C ALA A 268 -43.40 133.39 57.14
N ALA A 269 -42.87 132.77 58.19
CA ALA A 269 -43.19 133.11 59.57
C ALA A 269 -42.70 134.52 59.95
N ASN A 270 -41.57 134.97 59.40
CA ASN A 270 -41.11 136.36 59.55
C ASN A 270 -41.92 137.33 58.68
N GLU A 271 -42.40 136.95 57.49
CA GLU A 271 -43.36 137.75 56.71
C GLU A 271 -44.70 137.88 57.42
N GLN A 272 -45.18 136.84 58.12
CA GLN A 272 -46.37 136.92 58.98
C GLN A 272 -46.14 137.85 60.19
N ARG A 273 -44.94 137.84 60.78
CA ARG A 273 -44.56 138.80 61.85
C ARG A 273 -44.48 140.23 61.32
N LEU A 274 -43.81 140.45 60.19
CA LEU A 274 -43.75 141.75 59.51
C LEU A 274 -45.14 142.23 59.06
N GLY A 275 -46.05 141.32 58.69
CA GLY A 275 -47.46 141.61 58.43
C GLY A 275 -48.21 142.05 59.68
N ALA A 276 -47.94 141.42 60.84
CA ALA A 276 -48.49 141.86 62.13
C ALA A 276 -47.91 143.22 62.56
N GLU A 277 -46.61 143.46 62.35
CA GLU A 277 -45.95 144.75 62.61
C GLU A 277 -46.44 145.86 61.67
N LEU A 278 -46.68 145.54 60.39
CA LEU A 278 -47.36 146.44 59.45
C LEU A 278 -48.79 146.77 59.92
N SER A 279 -49.51 145.81 60.51
CA SER A 279 -50.86 146.05 61.04
C SER A 279 -50.87 146.99 62.26
N THR A 280 -49.83 146.96 63.10
CA THR A 280 -49.70 147.90 64.24
C THR A 280 -49.19 149.26 63.78
N VAL A 281 -48.26 149.32 62.82
CA VAL A 281 -47.80 150.57 62.18
C VAL A 281 -48.94 151.27 61.43
N MET A 282 -49.80 150.53 60.72
CA MET A 282 -50.96 151.09 60.03
C MET A 282 -51.96 151.72 61.01
N LYS A 283 -52.08 151.15 62.22
CA LYS A 283 -52.91 151.71 63.31
C LYS A 283 -52.29 152.94 63.98
N LEU A 284 -50.97 153.05 64.01
CA LEU A 284 -50.26 154.29 64.37
C LEU A 284 -50.43 155.38 63.29
N ALA A 285 -50.50 155.00 62.00
CA ALA A 285 -50.76 155.93 60.91
C ALA A 285 -52.17 156.56 60.97
N GLU A 286 -53.16 155.83 61.48
CA GLU A 286 -54.51 156.38 61.76
C GLU A 286 -54.46 157.46 62.85
N LEU A 287 -53.74 157.23 63.96
CA LEU A 287 -53.54 158.22 65.03
C LEU A 287 -52.72 159.44 64.57
N HIS A 288 -51.77 159.25 63.65
CA HIS A 288 -51.06 160.35 62.97
C HIS A 288 -51.94 161.15 61.99
N LYS A 289 -53.04 160.56 61.51
CA LYS A 289 -54.02 161.25 60.67
C LYS A 289 -54.90 162.18 61.49
N GLU A 290 -55.39 161.73 62.65
CA GLU A 290 -56.23 162.54 63.54
C GLU A 290 -55.46 163.73 64.14
N SER A 291 -54.22 163.52 64.57
CA SER A 291 -53.34 164.61 65.06
C SER A 291 -52.93 165.62 63.98
N SER A 292 -53.15 165.35 62.69
CA SER A 292 -53.04 166.37 61.63
C SER A 292 -54.18 167.38 61.64
N SER A 293 -55.39 166.98 62.07
CA SER A 293 -56.56 167.87 62.15
C SER A 293 -56.38 168.99 63.17
N GLU A 294 -55.58 168.75 64.22
CA GLU A 294 -55.29 169.73 65.27
C GLU A 294 -54.50 170.95 64.76
N TRP A 295 -53.78 170.83 63.64
CA TRP A 295 -53.12 171.98 63.02
C TRP A 295 -54.09 172.96 62.36
N SER A 296 -55.35 172.56 62.13
CA SER A 296 -56.43 173.47 61.71
C SER A 296 -56.77 174.52 62.79
N LYS A 297 -56.40 174.31 64.06
CA LYS A 297 -56.56 175.33 65.12
C LYS A 297 -55.79 176.63 64.82
N LYS A 298 -54.68 176.55 64.07
CA LYS A 298 -53.72 177.66 63.89
C LYS A 298 -54.02 178.61 62.71
N ALA A 299 -55.15 178.45 62.03
CA ALA A 299 -55.56 179.33 60.93
C ALA A 299 -56.56 180.41 61.38
N GLY A 300 -57.54 180.05 62.22
CA GLY A 300 -58.60 180.95 62.69
C GLY A 300 -58.14 181.97 63.73
N GLU A 301 -56.95 181.79 64.32
CA GLU A 301 -56.35 182.73 65.28
C GLU A 301 -56.07 184.12 64.66
N LEU A 302 -56.11 184.24 63.33
CA LEU A 302 -56.07 185.51 62.59
C LEU A 302 -57.35 186.36 62.76
N GLU A 303 -58.50 185.77 63.07
CA GLU A 303 -59.70 186.52 63.52
C GLU A 303 -59.70 186.79 65.03
N GLY A 304 -58.59 186.51 65.72
CA GLY A 304 -58.25 187.19 66.97
C GLY A 304 -58.23 188.73 66.85
N VAL A 305 -58.20 189.27 65.63
CA VAL A 305 -58.42 190.69 65.32
C VAL A 305 -59.86 191.16 65.64
N ILE A 306 -60.88 190.29 65.58
CA ILE A 306 -62.27 190.62 66.00
C ILE A 306 -62.40 190.82 67.51
N LYS A 307 -61.39 190.45 68.32
CA LYS A 307 -61.31 190.89 69.74
C LYS A 307 -61.30 192.42 69.90
N ALA A 308 -61.00 193.19 68.84
CA ALA A 308 -61.10 194.64 68.84
C ALA A 308 -62.54 195.19 68.65
N LEU A 309 -63.50 194.35 68.23
CA LEU A 309 -64.92 194.74 68.10
C LEU A 309 -65.73 194.39 69.35
N GLU A 310 -65.51 193.21 69.94
CA GLU A 310 -66.27 192.77 71.12
C GLU A 310 -65.43 192.64 72.40
N THR A 311 -64.69 193.73 72.68
CA THR A 311 -64.39 194.22 74.04
C THR A 311 -65.65 194.45 74.92
N HIS A 312 -66.83 194.09 74.41
CA HIS A 312 -68.10 194.05 75.12
C HIS A 312 -68.21 192.87 76.09
N LEU A 313 -67.46 191.77 75.86
CA LEU A 313 -67.54 190.54 76.66
C LEU A 313 -66.42 190.39 77.69
N THR A 314 -65.44 191.30 77.71
CA THR A 314 -64.45 191.42 78.81
C THR A 314 -65.03 191.86 80.16
N GLN A 315 -66.36 192.01 80.24
CA GLN A 315 -67.11 192.13 81.48
C GLN A 315 -67.40 190.78 82.15
N VAL A 316 -67.38 189.68 81.38
CA VAL A 316 -67.75 188.33 81.83
C VAL A 316 -66.58 187.69 82.58
N GLU A 317 -66.54 188.02 83.87
CA GLU A 317 -66.16 187.11 84.96
C GLU A 317 -64.83 186.34 84.73
N ASP A 318 -63.66 186.88 85.10
CA ASP A 318 -63.15 187.06 86.48
C ASP A 318 -63.38 185.90 87.47
N ASP A 319 -64.43 185.08 87.34
CA ASP A 319 -64.80 183.98 88.24
C ASP A 319 -63.81 182.79 88.24
N TYR A 320 -62.96 182.65 87.21
CA TYR A 320 -62.11 181.47 87.04
C TYR A 320 -60.61 181.66 87.31
N LYS A 321 -60.18 182.84 87.80
CA LYS A 321 -58.81 183.03 88.29
C LYS A 321 -58.49 182.22 89.56
N GLU A 322 -59.50 181.77 90.30
CA GLU A 322 -59.35 181.12 91.61
C GLU A 322 -58.85 179.65 91.53
N LYS A 323 -59.12 178.94 90.44
CA LYS A 323 -58.92 177.47 90.37
C LYS A 323 -57.47 177.01 90.19
N LEU A 324 -56.51 177.92 90.05
CA LEU A 324 -55.09 177.59 89.87
C LEU A 324 -54.41 177.04 91.17
N GLY A 325 -55.10 177.11 92.32
CA GLY A 325 -54.47 176.93 93.64
C GLY A 325 -54.51 175.54 94.30
N LYS A 326 -54.94 174.46 93.63
CA LYS A 326 -55.19 173.16 94.31
C LYS A 326 -54.11 172.08 94.18
N GLU A 327 -53.97 171.41 93.04
CA GLU A 327 -53.37 170.07 93.01
C GLU A 327 -51.93 169.97 92.49
N THR A 328 -51.06 170.84 93.05
CA THR A 328 -49.64 170.51 93.26
C THR A 328 -49.42 169.39 94.30
N LEU A 329 -50.49 168.89 94.93
CA LEU A 329 -50.49 167.85 95.98
C LEU A 329 -50.32 166.42 95.44
N ALA A 330 -50.75 166.12 94.21
CA ALA A 330 -50.80 164.76 93.64
C ALA A 330 -49.41 164.13 93.33
N LYS A 331 -48.30 164.75 93.76
CA LYS A 331 -46.95 164.17 93.73
C LYS A 331 -46.64 163.27 94.94
N SER A 332 -47.56 163.13 95.89
CA SER A 332 -47.30 162.44 97.17
C SER A 332 -47.57 160.93 97.19
N ASP A 333 -48.31 160.37 96.22
CA ASP A 333 -49.10 159.15 96.51
C ASP A 333 -48.62 157.84 95.83
N LEU A 334 -47.61 157.87 94.96
CA LEU A 334 -47.15 156.68 94.20
C LEU A 334 -45.66 156.33 94.28
N GLU A 335 -44.93 156.83 95.28
CA GLU A 335 -43.65 156.22 95.69
C GLU A 335 -43.84 154.83 96.35
N MET A 336 -45.09 154.41 96.57
CA MET A 336 -45.50 153.15 97.19
C MET A 336 -45.26 151.88 96.34
N GLU A 337 -45.14 151.96 95.00
CA GLU A 337 -44.95 150.75 94.16
C GLU A 337 -43.51 150.20 94.11
N VAL A 338 -42.59 150.78 94.88
CA VAL A 338 -41.18 150.35 94.98
C VAL A 338 -41.00 148.90 95.46
N ALA A 339 -42.03 148.29 96.07
CA ALA A 339 -41.92 147.05 96.85
C ALA A 339 -41.63 145.75 96.07
N ASN A 340 -42.35 145.45 94.97
CA ASN A 340 -42.50 144.05 94.53
C ASN A 340 -41.70 143.60 93.29
N LEU A 341 -41.49 144.43 92.27
CA LEU A 341 -40.82 143.96 91.04
C LEU A 341 -39.28 143.93 91.11
N LYS A 342 -38.68 144.62 92.08
CA LYS A 342 -37.22 144.51 92.36
C LYS A 342 -36.81 143.14 92.92
N GLN A 343 -37.73 142.31 93.42
CA GLN A 343 -37.42 141.02 94.07
C GLN A 343 -37.44 139.77 93.14
N LYS A 344 -37.85 139.89 91.87
CA LYS A 344 -37.85 138.72 90.94
C LYS A 344 -36.59 138.61 90.08
N ILE A 345 -36.03 139.73 89.62
CA ILE A 345 -34.82 139.72 88.76
C ILE A 345 -33.61 139.19 89.56
N GLN A 346 -33.54 139.52 90.85
CA GLN A 346 -32.52 139.03 91.79
C GLN A 346 -32.58 137.51 92.08
N LYS A 347 -33.47 136.75 91.42
CA LYS A 347 -33.57 135.29 91.53
C LYS A 347 -32.95 134.51 90.36
N CYS A 348 -32.45 135.17 89.31
CA CYS A 348 -31.84 134.48 88.18
C CYS A 348 -30.30 134.50 88.19
N GLU A 349 -29.67 135.34 89.01
CA GLU A 349 -28.21 135.56 89.03
C GLU A 349 -27.45 134.59 89.95
N LEU A 350 -28.13 133.65 90.60
CA LEU A 350 -27.52 132.62 91.46
C LEU A 350 -27.90 131.17 91.10
N ASP A 351 -28.70 130.96 90.04
CA ASP A 351 -29.07 129.62 89.54
C ASP A 351 -28.00 128.99 88.61
N LEU A 352 -26.91 129.71 88.31
CA LEU A 352 -25.83 129.22 87.43
C LEU A 352 -24.71 128.45 88.15
N GLU A 353 -24.62 128.50 89.49
CA GLU A 353 -23.53 127.89 90.24
C GLU A 353 -24.05 126.88 91.28
N ASN A 354 -23.70 125.60 91.12
CA ASN A 354 -23.94 124.50 92.07
C ASN A 354 -25.37 123.91 92.21
N SER A 355 -25.97 123.48 91.10
CA SER A 355 -26.84 122.29 91.15
C SER A 355 -26.80 121.46 89.85
N ARG A 356 -26.41 120.18 90.02
CA ARG A 356 -26.79 118.97 89.25
C ARG A 356 -26.89 119.08 87.72
N LYS A 357 -26.06 118.36 86.95
CA LYS A 357 -26.08 116.89 86.81
C LYS A 357 -27.45 116.28 86.43
N SER A 358 -27.95 116.62 85.24
CA SER A 358 -28.81 115.73 84.42
C SER A 358 -28.77 116.17 82.95
N GLY A 359 -27.56 116.21 82.37
CA GLY A 359 -27.34 116.54 80.96
C GLY A 359 -27.62 115.36 80.03
N GLU A 360 -28.83 114.82 80.10
CA GLU A 360 -29.32 113.72 79.27
C GLU A 360 -30.34 114.22 78.24
N MET A 361 -30.46 113.51 77.11
CA MET A 361 -31.43 113.72 76.02
C MET A 361 -31.22 115.00 75.19
N SER A 362 -31.25 114.99 73.85
CA SER A 362 -31.26 113.90 72.85
C SER A 362 -30.61 114.45 71.55
N LEU A 363 -30.22 113.70 70.52
CA LEU A 363 -30.78 112.45 69.98
C LEU A 363 -29.75 111.68 69.12
N VAL A 364 -29.61 110.36 69.35
CA VAL A 364 -29.21 109.25 68.44
C VAL A 364 -28.17 109.50 67.31
N PRO A 365 -27.05 108.75 67.30
CA PRO A 365 -26.85 107.79 66.19
C PRO A 365 -26.20 106.42 66.55
N PHE A 366 -26.81 105.36 65.99
CA PHE A 366 -26.26 104.07 65.51
C PHE A 366 -25.14 103.29 66.24
N THR A 367 -25.57 102.22 66.94
CA THR A 367 -25.18 100.80 66.75
C THR A 367 -23.87 100.44 66.02
N ASN A 368 -23.05 99.55 66.62
CA ASN A 368 -22.60 98.31 65.95
C ASN A 368 -21.91 97.30 66.90
N ILE A 369 -21.63 96.11 66.35
CA ILE A 369 -20.87 94.96 66.90
C ILE A 369 -21.66 94.00 67.82
N ALA A 370 -21.84 92.78 67.30
CA ALA A 370 -22.38 91.59 67.97
C ALA A 370 -21.23 90.82 68.69
N ALA A 371 -21.45 90.23 69.87
CA ALA A 371 -21.99 88.89 70.11
C ALA A 371 -21.03 87.72 69.80
N GLU A 372 -20.17 87.46 70.78
CA GLU A 372 -19.65 86.15 71.21
C GLU A 372 -20.78 85.21 71.75
N PRO A 373 -20.53 83.95 72.18
CA PRO A 373 -19.48 82.97 71.82
C PRO A 373 -20.03 81.50 71.72
N ALA A 374 -19.13 80.51 71.77
CA ALA A 374 -19.26 79.24 72.54
C ALA A 374 -20.17 78.09 71.99
N ASP A 375 -19.89 76.79 72.22
CA ASP A 375 -18.73 76.16 72.90
C ASP A 375 -18.56 74.65 72.60
N LEU A 376 -17.37 74.11 72.91
CA LEU A 376 -17.04 72.70 73.31
C LEU A 376 -17.42 71.53 72.35
N SER A 377 -16.83 70.32 72.39
CA SER A 377 -15.51 69.78 72.80
C SER A 377 -15.43 68.29 72.40
N ASP A 378 -14.41 67.49 72.78
CA ASP A 378 -13.01 67.48 72.32
C ASP A 378 -12.36 66.14 72.79
N THR A 379 -11.19 65.74 72.24
CA THR A 379 -10.27 64.69 72.77
C THR A 379 -10.76 63.21 72.84
N PRO A 380 -9.90 62.19 73.12
CA PRO A 380 -8.57 61.91 72.54
C PRO A 380 -8.22 60.40 72.31
N MET A 381 -6.98 60.16 71.86
CA MET A 381 -6.15 58.91 71.90
C MET A 381 -6.53 57.71 71.00
N LYS A 382 -5.64 56.91 70.36
CA LYS A 382 -4.14 56.72 70.29
C LYS A 382 -3.58 55.46 71.00
N GLU A 383 -3.38 54.37 70.25
CA GLU A 383 -2.21 53.45 70.21
C GLU A 383 -2.43 52.36 69.10
N MET A 384 -1.44 52.09 68.22
CA MET A 384 -0.55 50.90 68.19
C MET A 384 -1.25 49.58 67.74
N SER A 385 -0.87 48.81 66.69
CA SER A 385 0.32 48.83 65.82
C SER A 385 0.13 48.08 64.46
N LEU A 386 0.85 48.54 63.41
CA LEU A 386 1.39 47.84 62.22
C LEU A 386 0.50 47.17 61.11
N SER A 387 0.85 47.55 59.86
CA SER A 387 0.82 46.84 58.55
C SER A 387 -0.50 46.43 57.83
N ASP A 388 -0.82 47.24 56.81
CA ASP A 388 -1.09 46.94 55.38
C ASP A 388 -2.37 46.21 54.87
N ASP A 389 -3.11 46.98 54.04
CA ASP A 389 -3.82 46.70 52.78
C ASP A 389 -5.14 45.89 52.60
N VAL A 390 -6.19 46.69 52.34
CA VAL A 390 -7.08 46.67 51.13
C VAL A 390 -8.26 45.68 51.02
N ASN A 391 -9.47 46.26 51.23
CA ASN A 391 -10.79 45.98 50.58
C ASN A 391 -11.42 44.57 50.72
N ARG A 392 -12.77 44.41 50.66
CA ARG A 392 -13.86 45.28 50.17
C ARG A 392 -15.19 44.88 50.87
N ASN A 393 -16.10 45.82 51.16
CA ASN A 393 -17.51 45.55 51.53
C ASN A 393 -18.35 46.83 51.44
N ASP A 394 -19.64 46.71 51.09
CA ASP A 394 -20.63 47.81 51.05
C ASP A 394 -21.97 47.35 51.69
N LEU A 395 -22.73 48.27 52.31
CA LEU A 395 -23.89 47.90 53.14
C LEU A 395 -25.00 48.98 53.20
N MET A 396 -26.23 48.51 53.48
CA MET A 396 -27.48 49.27 53.59
C MET A 396 -27.42 50.54 54.48
N ILE A 397 -28.03 51.64 54.03
CA ILE A 397 -28.48 52.76 54.89
C ILE A 397 -29.89 53.22 54.49
N VAL A 398 -30.77 53.39 55.49
CA VAL A 398 -32.12 53.99 55.35
C VAL A 398 -32.22 55.24 56.24
N PRO A 399 -32.55 56.43 55.70
CA PRO A 399 -32.83 57.62 56.52
C PRO A 399 -34.11 57.50 57.35
N ARG A 400 -34.10 58.08 58.56
CA ARG A 400 -35.13 57.94 59.60
C ARG A 400 -35.70 59.31 59.95
N VAL A 401 -37.03 59.47 59.93
CA VAL A 401 -37.70 60.75 60.27
C VAL A 401 -37.51 61.09 61.76
N PRO A 402 -37.14 62.33 62.13
CA PRO A 402 -37.06 62.77 63.53
C PRO A 402 -38.42 62.84 64.22
N SER A 403 -38.80 61.80 64.95
CA SER A 403 -39.97 61.78 65.82
C SER A 403 -39.69 62.52 67.14
N GLY A 404 -39.95 63.83 67.19
CA GLY A 404 -39.54 64.68 68.33
C GLY A 404 -40.45 65.85 68.72
N VAL A 405 -41.60 66.06 68.06
CA VAL A 405 -42.57 67.12 68.41
C VAL A 405 -43.90 66.47 68.81
N SER A 406 -44.50 66.91 69.91
CA SER A 406 -45.79 66.35 70.36
C SER A 406 -46.91 66.72 69.38
N GLY A 407 -47.79 65.75 69.10
CA GLY A 407 -48.90 65.93 68.14
C GLY A 407 -49.83 67.09 68.52
N THR A 408 -49.97 67.39 69.82
CA THR A 408 -50.71 68.54 70.33
C THR A 408 -50.04 69.88 70.02
N ALA A 409 -48.71 69.99 70.06
CA ALA A 409 -48.00 71.22 69.72
C ALA A 409 -48.06 71.53 68.22
N LEU A 410 -47.91 70.52 67.37
CA LEU A 410 -47.95 70.68 65.91
C LEU A 410 -49.39 70.95 65.42
N ALA A 411 -50.39 70.24 65.98
CA ALA A 411 -51.80 70.54 65.72
C ALA A 411 -52.20 71.95 66.21
N ALA A 412 -51.70 72.40 67.37
CA ALA A 412 -51.96 73.75 67.87
C ALA A 412 -51.34 74.84 66.97
N SER A 413 -50.22 74.59 66.28
CA SER A 413 -49.75 75.53 65.25
C SER A 413 -50.62 75.49 64.00
N LEU A 414 -50.93 74.32 63.45
CA LEU A 414 -51.75 74.22 62.23
C LEU A 414 -53.16 74.80 62.40
N LEU A 415 -53.75 74.70 63.60
CA LEU A 415 -55.02 75.36 63.96
C LEU A 415 -54.87 76.90 64.05
N ARG A 416 -53.72 77.39 64.54
CA ARG A 416 -53.38 78.82 64.58
C ARG A 416 -53.08 79.38 63.17
N ASP A 417 -52.57 78.54 62.28
CA ASP A 417 -52.34 78.84 60.86
C ASP A 417 -53.63 78.65 60.01
N GLY A 418 -54.79 78.46 60.66
CA GLY A 418 -56.12 78.54 60.05
C GLY A 418 -56.66 77.25 59.41
N TRP A 419 -55.99 76.11 59.59
CA TRP A 419 -56.45 74.84 58.99
C TRP A 419 -57.54 74.19 59.85
N SER A 420 -58.66 73.78 59.25
CA SER A 420 -59.74 73.11 59.99
C SER A 420 -59.34 71.70 60.40
N LEU A 421 -59.83 71.25 61.57
CA LEU A 421 -59.49 69.94 62.15
C LEU A 421 -59.78 68.77 61.18
N ALA A 422 -60.88 68.85 60.42
CA ALA A 422 -61.21 67.86 59.39
C ALA A 422 -60.14 67.77 58.29
N LYS A 423 -59.61 68.91 57.82
CA LYS A 423 -58.57 68.98 56.79
C LYS A 423 -57.21 68.48 57.30
N ILE A 424 -56.94 68.63 58.59
CA ILE A 424 -55.77 68.04 59.25
C ILE A 424 -55.90 66.50 59.32
N TYR A 425 -57.10 65.97 59.66
CA TYR A 425 -57.34 64.52 59.63
C TYR A 425 -57.32 63.93 58.21
N GLU A 426 -57.88 64.62 57.22
CA GLU A 426 -57.81 64.25 55.80
C GLU A 426 -56.35 64.12 55.33
N LYS A 427 -55.51 65.14 55.60
CA LYS A 427 -54.09 65.10 55.25
C LYS A 427 -53.27 64.09 56.06
N TYR A 428 -53.64 63.82 57.31
CA TYR A 428 -53.05 62.72 58.08
C TYR A 428 -53.43 61.36 57.48
N GLN A 429 -54.69 61.16 57.07
CA GLN A 429 -55.14 59.90 56.47
C GLN A 429 -54.46 59.66 55.12
N GLU A 430 -54.41 60.67 54.24
CA GLU A 430 -53.61 60.64 53.00
C GLU A 430 -52.16 60.22 53.26
N ALA A 431 -51.51 60.80 54.28
CA ALA A 431 -50.14 60.43 54.64
C ALA A 431 -50.02 58.98 55.16
N THR A 432 -51.02 58.47 55.89
CA THR A 432 -51.02 57.06 56.33
C THR A 432 -51.27 56.08 55.19
N ASP A 433 -52.08 56.43 54.19
CA ASP A 433 -52.35 55.58 53.03
C ASP A 433 -51.22 55.65 52.00
N ALA A 434 -50.56 56.79 51.83
CA ALA A 434 -49.27 56.89 51.14
C ALA A 434 -48.20 56.00 51.78
N LEU A 435 -48.05 56.05 53.11
CA LEU A 435 -47.12 55.19 53.87
C LEU A 435 -47.46 53.69 53.73
N ARG A 436 -48.76 53.33 53.60
CA ARG A 436 -49.19 51.96 53.31
C ARG A 436 -48.80 51.54 51.90
N HIS A 437 -49.03 52.38 50.89
CA HIS A 437 -48.64 52.10 49.51
C HIS A 437 -47.12 51.98 49.36
N GLU A 438 -46.33 52.85 49.99
CA GLU A 438 -44.86 52.69 50.05
C GLU A 438 -44.46 51.34 50.67
N ARG A 439 -45.08 50.93 51.78
CA ARG A 439 -44.76 49.64 52.43
C ARG A 439 -45.14 48.43 51.59
N PHE A 440 -46.20 48.49 50.80
CA PHE A 440 -46.52 47.43 49.83
C PHE A 440 -45.57 47.47 48.62
N GLY A 441 -45.21 48.65 48.12
CA GLY A 441 -44.23 48.81 47.04
C GLY A 441 -42.85 48.27 47.42
N ARG A 442 -42.35 48.59 48.63
CA ARG A 442 -41.09 48.06 49.16
C ARG A 442 -41.10 46.53 49.25
N ARG A 443 -42.14 45.92 49.86
CA ARG A 443 -42.27 44.45 49.91
C ARG A 443 -42.34 43.79 48.54
N HIS A 444 -42.99 44.44 47.57
CA HIS A 444 -43.04 43.90 46.21
C HIS A 444 -41.68 43.99 45.52
N ALA A 445 -40.92 45.06 45.73
CA ALA A 445 -39.54 45.19 45.25
C ALA A 445 -38.58 44.23 45.96
N GLU A 446 -38.70 44.06 47.28
CA GLU A 446 -37.98 43.07 48.09
C GLU A 446 -38.19 41.65 47.53
N ALA A 447 -39.45 41.23 47.32
CA ALA A 447 -39.79 39.93 46.71
C ALA A 447 -39.52 39.83 45.18
N VAL A 448 -39.04 40.89 44.54
CA VAL A 448 -38.45 40.84 43.18
C VAL A 448 -36.93 40.67 43.30
N LEU A 449 -36.27 41.45 44.16
CA LEU A 449 -34.84 41.36 44.42
C LEU A 449 -34.43 40.00 44.99
N GLU A 450 -35.21 39.43 45.90
CA GLU A 450 -34.98 38.07 46.42
C GLU A 450 -34.98 37.02 45.29
N ARG A 451 -35.94 37.09 44.35
CA ARG A 451 -35.96 36.17 43.19
C ARG A 451 -34.79 36.40 42.24
N VAL A 452 -34.43 37.66 41.99
CA VAL A 452 -33.26 38.01 41.18
C VAL A 452 -31.95 37.53 41.84
N LEU A 453 -31.86 37.52 43.18
CA LEU A 453 -30.72 36.95 43.89
C LEU A 453 -30.63 35.42 43.74
N HIS A 454 -31.72 34.68 43.95
CA HIS A 454 -31.73 33.22 43.71
C HIS A 454 -31.38 32.91 42.24
N GLU A 455 -31.93 33.67 41.29
CA GLU A 455 -31.61 33.59 39.86
C GLU A 455 -30.15 33.94 39.52
N ILE A 456 -29.43 34.65 40.38
CA ILE A 456 -28.00 34.96 40.23
C ILE A 456 -27.15 33.89 40.91
N GLU A 457 -27.59 33.35 42.05
CA GLU A 457 -26.95 32.26 42.77
C GLU A 457 -26.97 30.96 41.95
N GLU A 458 -28.12 30.55 41.41
CA GLU A 458 -28.24 29.42 40.47
C GLU A 458 -27.33 29.57 39.24
N LYS A 459 -27.24 30.79 38.68
CA LYS A 459 -26.37 31.08 37.53
C LYS A 459 -24.89 31.12 37.93
N ALA A 460 -24.56 31.49 39.17
CA ALA A 460 -23.18 31.47 39.66
C ALA A 460 -22.68 30.03 39.87
N GLU A 461 -23.52 29.12 40.39
CA GLU A 461 -23.20 27.70 40.48
C GLU A 461 -22.95 27.09 39.09
N LEU A 462 -23.84 27.34 38.12
CA LEU A 462 -23.64 26.89 36.72
C LEU A 462 -22.34 27.41 36.10
N ILE A 463 -21.99 28.69 36.33
CA ILE A 463 -20.72 29.27 35.85
C ILE A 463 -19.48 28.64 36.52
N LEU A 464 -19.60 28.11 37.74
CA LEU A 464 -18.52 27.38 38.41
C LEU A 464 -18.36 25.96 37.85
N ASP A 465 -19.46 25.26 37.57
CA ASP A 465 -19.42 23.95 36.90
C ASP A 465 -18.88 24.05 35.46
N GLU A 466 -19.31 25.07 34.69
CA GLU A 466 -18.77 25.37 33.36
C GLU A 466 -17.25 25.62 33.41
N ARG A 467 -16.76 26.35 34.43
CA ARG A 467 -15.31 26.54 34.63
C ARG A 467 -14.60 25.24 34.98
N ALA A 468 -15.17 24.40 35.83
CA ALA A 468 -14.58 23.12 36.22
C ALA A 468 -14.54 22.11 35.05
N GLU A 469 -15.49 22.16 34.11
CA GLU A 469 -15.42 21.43 32.83
C GLU A 469 -14.38 22.06 31.89
N HIS A 470 -14.33 23.39 31.78
CA HIS A 470 -13.32 24.08 30.96
C HIS A 470 -11.88 23.82 31.43
N GLU A 471 -11.62 23.79 32.74
CA GLU A 471 -10.31 23.45 33.30
C GLU A 471 -9.92 21.99 32.96
N ARG A 472 -10.84 21.03 33.12
CA ARG A 472 -10.62 19.63 32.71
C ARG A 472 -10.41 19.48 31.20
N MET A 473 -11.08 20.28 30.38
CA MET A 473 -10.84 20.34 28.94
C MET A 473 -9.46 20.93 28.61
N VAL A 474 -9.00 21.96 29.33
CA VAL A 474 -7.64 22.52 29.17
C VAL A 474 -6.57 21.52 29.59
N GLU A 475 -6.75 20.78 30.69
CA GLU A 475 -5.86 19.67 31.07
C GLU A 475 -5.84 18.57 30.00
N ALA A 476 -7.00 18.21 29.43
CA ALA A 476 -7.09 17.24 28.34
C ALA A 476 -6.36 17.73 27.08
N TYR A 477 -6.49 19.01 26.70
CA TYR A 477 -5.73 19.59 25.59
C TYR A 477 -4.22 19.56 25.88
N ALA A 478 -3.76 20.01 27.05
CA ALA A 478 -2.34 19.98 27.42
C ALA A 478 -1.75 18.55 27.39
N LEU A 479 -2.52 17.53 27.78
CA LEU A 479 -2.12 16.12 27.67
C LEU A 479 -2.09 15.60 26.23
N MET A 480 -2.91 16.14 25.32
CA MET A 480 -2.85 15.82 23.90
C MET A 480 -1.73 16.59 23.18
N ASP A 481 -1.48 17.84 23.54
CA ASP A 481 -0.34 18.64 23.05
C ASP A 481 0.99 18.00 23.46
N HIS A 482 1.10 17.48 24.68
CA HIS A 482 2.29 16.74 25.12
C HIS A 482 2.50 15.44 24.31
N LYS A 483 1.43 14.70 24.03
CA LYS A 483 1.48 13.51 23.15
C LYS A 483 1.81 13.88 21.70
N LEU A 484 1.31 15.00 21.21
CA LEU A 484 1.61 15.52 19.87
C LEU A 484 3.10 15.91 19.79
N GLN A 485 3.64 16.60 20.80
CA GLN A 485 5.06 16.91 20.90
C GLN A 485 5.92 15.63 20.93
N GLN A 486 5.52 14.61 21.70
CA GLN A 486 6.21 13.32 21.69
C GLN A 486 6.16 12.66 20.31
N ALA A 487 4.98 12.60 19.68
CA ALA A 487 4.79 12.00 18.35
C ALA A 487 5.56 12.76 17.26
N LEU A 488 5.69 14.08 17.36
CA LEU A 488 6.51 14.91 16.46
C LEU A 488 8.01 14.64 16.67
N LEU A 489 8.49 14.51 17.91
CA LEU A 489 9.87 14.13 18.19
C LEU A 489 10.18 12.69 17.70
N GLU A 490 9.25 11.76 17.84
CA GLU A 490 9.38 10.41 17.29
C GLU A 490 9.37 10.43 15.74
N HIS A 491 8.47 11.21 15.13
CA HIS A 491 8.42 11.44 13.68
C HIS A 491 9.73 12.04 13.15
N ASP A 492 10.27 13.08 13.76
CA ASP A 492 11.54 13.70 13.36
C ASP A 492 12.71 12.72 13.48
N ASN A 493 12.72 11.86 14.51
CA ASN A 493 13.69 10.78 14.63
C ASN A 493 13.54 9.72 13.51
N PHE A 494 12.32 9.34 13.14
CA PHE A 494 12.07 8.45 12.01
C PHE A 494 12.43 9.10 10.67
N GLU A 495 12.10 10.36 10.44
CA GLU A 495 12.54 11.09 9.26
C GLU A 495 14.07 11.20 9.19
N ASN A 496 14.75 11.39 10.32
CA ASN A 496 16.21 11.45 10.36
C ASN A 496 16.86 10.08 10.08
N THR A 497 16.32 8.98 10.57
CA THR A 497 16.79 7.64 10.15
C THR A 497 16.47 7.37 8.67
N ILE A 498 15.31 7.77 8.16
CA ILE A 498 14.95 7.68 6.74
C ILE A 498 15.85 8.57 5.86
N ARG A 499 16.23 9.77 6.30
CA ARG A 499 17.20 10.66 5.63
C ARG A 499 18.57 10.02 5.57
N ASN A 500 19.05 9.46 6.69
CA ASN A 500 20.33 8.76 6.76
C ASN A 500 20.35 7.54 5.84
N LEU A 501 19.37 6.64 5.94
CA LEU A 501 19.22 5.45 5.08
C LEU A 501 19.07 5.82 3.60
N LYS A 502 18.34 6.89 3.25
CA LYS A 502 18.30 7.41 1.86
C LYS A 502 19.64 7.99 1.41
N SER A 503 20.45 8.55 2.32
CA SER A 503 21.80 9.03 2.01
C SER A 503 22.81 7.88 1.85
N GLU A 504 22.63 6.79 2.60
CA GLU A 504 23.41 5.56 2.53
C GLU A 504 23.07 4.76 1.29
N LEU A 505 21.79 4.58 0.97
CA LEU A 505 21.35 4.01 -0.31
C LEU A 505 21.94 4.80 -1.48
N LYS A 506 21.88 6.14 -1.45
CA LYS A 506 22.54 7.01 -2.43
C LYS A 506 24.07 7.04 -2.36
N ARG A 507 24.70 6.37 -1.39
CA ARG A 507 26.15 6.03 -1.43
C ARG A 507 26.30 4.70 -2.16
N TRP A 508 25.68 3.64 -1.66
CA TRP A 508 25.72 2.31 -2.28
C TRP A 508 25.34 2.29 -3.76
N GLU A 509 24.30 3.03 -4.18
CA GLU A 509 23.93 3.20 -5.60
C GLU A 509 25.05 3.79 -6.45
N ARG A 510 25.74 4.83 -5.95
CA ARG A 510 26.87 5.45 -6.64
C ARG A 510 28.10 4.56 -6.63
N ASP A 511 28.39 3.92 -5.50
CA ASP A 511 29.57 3.11 -5.31
C ASP A 511 29.45 1.80 -6.13
N HIS A 512 28.24 1.24 -6.24
CA HIS A 512 27.90 0.16 -7.18
C HIS A 512 27.92 0.60 -8.65
N PHE A 513 27.47 1.81 -8.97
CA PHE A 513 27.59 2.37 -10.34
C PHE A 513 29.04 2.65 -10.75
N ILE A 514 29.89 3.06 -9.80
CA ILE A 514 31.33 3.18 -9.98
C ILE A 514 31.95 1.80 -10.16
N ALA A 515 31.68 0.84 -9.28
CA ALA A 515 32.18 -0.53 -9.38
C ALA A 515 31.76 -1.22 -10.69
N ASN A 516 30.52 -1.02 -11.17
CA ASN A 516 30.08 -1.56 -12.46
C ASN A 516 30.78 -0.90 -13.64
N LYS A 517 31.10 0.40 -13.56
CA LYS A 517 31.95 1.07 -14.58
C LYS A 517 33.40 0.60 -14.53
N GLU A 518 33.95 0.38 -13.33
CA GLU A 518 35.27 -0.24 -13.16
C GLU A 518 35.28 -1.66 -13.73
N ILE A 519 34.22 -2.46 -13.53
CA ILE A 519 34.06 -3.78 -14.14
C ILE A 519 33.94 -3.68 -15.67
N ASP A 520 33.12 -2.78 -16.20
CA ASP A 520 33.00 -2.55 -17.65
C ASP A 520 34.34 -2.13 -18.28
N ASP A 521 35.07 -1.21 -17.63
CA ASP A 521 36.35 -0.70 -18.12
C ASP A 521 37.50 -1.70 -17.90
N LEU A 522 37.46 -2.53 -16.84
CA LEU A 522 38.33 -3.69 -16.68
C LEU A 522 38.01 -4.79 -17.71
N GLN A 523 36.74 -5.01 -18.07
CA GLN A 523 36.37 -5.92 -19.16
C GLN A 523 36.86 -5.40 -20.51
N LYS A 524 36.74 -4.09 -20.78
CA LYS A 524 37.33 -3.45 -21.97
C LYS A 524 38.86 -3.54 -21.96
N GLN A 525 39.51 -3.31 -20.82
CA GLN A 525 40.95 -3.47 -20.69
C GLN A 525 41.38 -4.93 -20.87
N VAL A 526 40.67 -5.91 -20.31
CA VAL A 526 40.94 -7.34 -20.53
C VAL A 526 40.67 -7.73 -21.99
N ALA A 527 39.63 -7.21 -22.63
CA ALA A 527 39.38 -7.45 -24.06
C ALA A 527 40.46 -6.82 -24.95
N VAL A 528 40.93 -5.61 -24.63
CA VAL A 528 42.06 -4.95 -25.31
C VAL A 528 43.36 -5.69 -25.04
N LEU A 529 43.66 -6.09 -23.81
CA LEU A 529 44.86 -6.85 -23.44
C LEU A 529 44.85 -8.27 -24.00
N LEU A 530 43.69 -8.93 -24.12
CA LEU A 530 43.56 -10.21 -24.81
C LEU A 530 43.76 -10.04 -26.31
N LYS A 531 43.20 -8.98 -26.91
CA LYS A 531 43.45 -8.63 -28.31
C LYS A 531 44.90 -8.22 -28.54
N GLU A 532 45.56 -7.53 -27.61
CA GLU A 532 46.96 -7.13 -27.71
C GLU A 532 47.89 -8.33 -27.47
N CYS A 533 47.57 -9.24 -26.55
CA CYS A 533 48.24 -10.54 -26.44
C CYS A 533 48.08 -11.34 -27.74
N GLN A 534 46.90 -11.36 -28.34
CA GLN A 534 46.66 -12.02 -29.63
C GLN A 534 47.40 -11.33 -30.79
N ASP A 535 47.36 -10.00 -30.88
CA ASP A 535 48.06 -9.20 -31.89
C ASP A 535 49.59 -9.26 -31.71
N VAL A 536 50.10 -9.41 -30.47
CA VAL A 536 51.51 -9.69 -30.19
C VAL A 536 51.86 -11.14 -30.57
N GLN A 537 51.01 -12.11 -30.27
CA GLN A 537 51.18 -13.51 -30.66
C GLN A 537 51.09 -13.70 -32.20
N LEU A 538 50.43 -12.78 -32.91
CA LEU A 538 50.37 -12.71 -34.37
C LEU A 538 51.49 -11.85 -35.00
N ARG A 539 51.97 -10.78 -34.32
CA ARG A 539 53.12 -9.98 -34.78
C ARG A 539 54.46 -10.69 -34.53
N CYS A 540 54.59 -11.42 -33.43
CA CYS A 540 55.76 -12.22 -33.08
C CYS A 540 55.56 -13.68 -33.49
N GLY A 541 55.25 -13.92 -34.77
CA GLY A 541 55.03 -15.25 -35.32
C GLY A 541 56.31 -16.11 -35.38
N SER A 542 56.66 -16.76 -34.27
CA SER A 542 57.60 -17.89 -34.23
C SER A 542 57.31 -18.81 -33.02
N SER A 543 57.69 -20.07 -33.14
CA SER A 543 57.42 -21.12 -32.14
C SER A 543 58.24 -20.98 -30.84
N VAL A 544 57.59 -21.24 -29.69
CA VAL A 544 57.98 -22.18 -28.59
C VAL A 544 59.49 -22.24 -28.22
N PRO A 545 59.95 -22.11 -26.92
CA PRO A 545 59.23 -22.33 -25.63
C PRO A 545 59.57 -21.37 -24.44
N ILE A 546 59.01 -21.68 -23.24
CA ILE A 546 59.60 -21.56 -21.87
C ILE A 546 59.82 -20.17 -21.18
N VAL A 547 59.16 -20.02 -20.01
CA VAL A 547 59.53 -19.34 -18.72
C VAL A 547 60.08 -17.89 -18.68
N GLY A 548 59.47 -17.00 -17.85
CA GLY A 548 60.18 -15.86 -17.22
C GLY A 548 59.34 -14.63 -16.81
N HIS A 549 59.66 -13.98 -15.67
CA HIS A 549 59.06 -12.72 -15.17
C HIS A 549 59.54 -11.45 -15.91
N GLY A 550 58.78 -10.35 -15.87
CA GLY A 550 59.30 -8.96 -16.04
C GLY A 550 58.25 -7.90 -16.45
N ALA A 551 58.34 -6.66 -15.94
CA ALA A 551 57.36 -5.58 -16.16
C ALA A 551 57.99 -4.27 -16.72
N ALA A 552 57.19 -3.35 -17.33
CA ALA A 552 57.24 -1.87 -17.13
C ALA A 552 56.45 -0.99 -18.18
N SER A 553 55.62 -0.05 -17.67
CA SER A 553 55.41 1.37 -18.11
C SER A 553 54.88 1.72 -19.55
N THR A 554 54.34 2.91 -19.91
CA THR A 554 54.25 4.28 -19.27
C THR A 554 53.19 5.24 -19.91
N SER A 555 52.38 5.97 -19.11
CA SER A 555 51.99 7.43 -19.23
C SER A 555 51.21 8.03 -20.47
N ILE A 556 50.54 9.22 -20.50
CA ILE A 556 50.35 10.34 -19.53
C ILE A 556 49.12 11.30 -19.78
N SER A 557 48.53 11.86 -18.70
CA SER A 557 47.72 13.12 -18.48
C SER A 557 46.52 13.53 -19.37
N ASN A 558 45.30 13.83 -18.87
CA ASN A 558 44.77 14.81 -17.87
C ASN A 558 44.66 16.27 -18.39
N GLY A 559 43.58 17.03 -18.18
CA GLY A 559 42.36 16.90 -17.33
C GLY A 559 41.55 18.21 -17.46
N MET A 560 40.84 18.80 -16.49
CA MET A 560 40.13 18.33 -15.28
C MET A 560 39.42 19.55 -14.63
N SER A 561 38.10 19.47 -14.47
CA SER A 561 37.26 19.87 -13.31
C SER A 561 37.70 20.92 -12.26
N ASN A 562 36.70 21.67 -11.73
CA ASN A 562 36.47 21.84 -10.28
C ASN A 562 35.06 22.43 -9.98
N ALA A 563 34.67 22.46 -8.70
CA ALA A 563 33.35 22.88 -8.22
C ALA A 563 33.31 24.22 -7.46
N GLU A 564 32.23 24.96 -7.72
CA GLU A 564 31.32 25.65 -6.78
C GLU A 564 31.79 26.74 -5.76
N ASN A 565 30.91 27.75 -5.67
CA ASN A 565 30.64 28.61 -4.52
C ASN A 565 31.76 29.52 -3.97
N ASN A 566 31.96 30.65 -4.65
CA ASN A 566 31.38 31.90 -4.12
C ASN A 566 31.36 33.04 -5.15
N ASN A 567 30.51 34.03 -4.88
CA ASN A 567 30.42 35.35 -5.54
C ASN A 567 29.97 35.37 -7.01
N HIS A 568 28.76 35.88 -7.21
CA HIS A 568 28.41 36.62 -8.43
C HIS A 568 29.46 37.71 -8.73
N ALA A 569 29.56 38.13 -10.00
CA ALA A 569 30.45 39.19 -10.51
C ALA A 569 31.91 38.85 -10.86
N HIS A 570 32.21 37.62 -11.30
CA HIS A 570 33.40 37.35 -12.16
C HIS A 570 33.11 36.57 -13.47
N MET A 571 31.85 36.28 -13.83
CA MET A 571 31.51 35.63 -15.10
C MET A 571 31.49 36.58 -16.32
N THR A 572 32.50 37.44 -16.43
CA THR A 572 32.87 38.16 -17.66
C THR A 572 34.40 38.17 -17.77
N PHE A 573 34.95 37.10 -18.33
CA PHE A 573 36.37 37.03 -18.69
C PHE A 573 36.53 37.44 -20.14
N ASN A 574 37.10 38.63 -20.37
CA ASN A 574 37.29 39.19 -21.70
C ASN A 574 38.44 38.54 -22.49
N ASP A 575 39.16 37.58 -21.90
CA ASP A 575 40.34 36.97 -22.52
C ASP A 575 40.62 35.53 -22.06
N ILE A 576 41.09 34.69 -23.00
CA ILE A 576 41.16 33.22 -22.84
C ILE A 576 42.18 32.80 -21.76
N ASN A 577 43.27 33.56 -21.58
CA ASN A 577 44.33 33.21 -20.62
C ASN A 577 43.86 33.18 -19.15
N GLY A 578 42.84 33.96 -18.78
CA GLY A 578 42.28 33.93 -17.43
C GLY A 578 41.64 32.58 -17.09
N LEU A 579 40.94 31.99 -18.06
CA LEU A 579 40.30 30.68 -17.92
C LEU A 579 41.33 29.55 -17.78
N VAL A 580 42.49 29.66 -18.45
CA VAL A 580 43.58 28.68 -18.37
C VAL A 580 44.25 28.69 -17.00
N GLN A 581 44.58 29.88 -16.47
CA GLN A 581 45.19 29.96 -15.13
C GLN A 581 44.25 29.49 -14.02
N GLN A 582 42.95 29.82 -14.09
CA GLN A 582 41.97 29.25 -13.18
C GLN A 582 41.93 27.72 -13.31
N ASN A 583 41.80 27.16 -14.53
CA ASN A 583 41.82 25.72 -14.75
C ASN A 583 43.02 25.01 -14.09
N VAL A 584 44.24 25.56 -14.14
CA VAL A 584 45.41 24.95 -13.50
C VAL A 584 45.28 24.92 -11.96
N GLN A 585 44.83 26.01 -11.33
CA GLN A 585 44.58 26.03 -9.88
C GLN A 585 43.43 25.09 -9.48
N LEU A 586 42.43 24.96 -10.34
CA LEU A 586 41.27 24.09 -10.17
C LEU A 586 41.67 22.60 -10.24
N ARG A 587 42.47 22.19 -11.24
CA ARG A 587 43.03 20.82 -11.34
C ARG A 587 43.80 20.39 -10.10
N ASN A 588 44.64 21.26 -9.54
CA ASN A 588 45.44 20.94 -8.36
C ASN A 588 44.57 20.71 -7.11
N LYS A 589 43.50 21.48 -6.94
CA LYS A 589 42.51 21.25 -5.87
C LYS A 589 41.77 19.93 -6.06
N VAL A 590 41.39 19.56 -7.29
CA VAL A 590 40.78 18.25 -7.55
C VAL A 590 41.75 17.11 -7.26
N HIS A 591 43.03 17.22 -7.65
CA HIS A 591 44.01 16.17 -7.32
C HIS A 591 44.14 15.93 -5.80
N MET A 592 44.19 16.99 -4.98
CA MET A 592 44.18 16.85 -3.51
C MET A 592 42.88 16.21 -2.99
N LEU A 593 41.72 16.65 -3.49
CA LEU A 593 40.43 16.08 -3.10
C LEU A 593 40.25 14.63 -3.57
N SER A 594 40.81 14.25 -4.71
CA SER A 594 40.87 12.87 -5.19
C SER A 594 41.73 12.01 -4.27
N THR A 595 42.93 12.46 -3.88
CA THR A 595 43.74 11.69 -2.91
C THR A 595 43.07 11.58 -1.54
N ASP A 596 42.36 12.63 -1.08
CA ASP A 596 41.60 12.58 0.18
C ASP A 596 40.39 11.64 0.10
N LEU A 597 39.74 11.53 -1.07
CA LEU A 597 38.64 10.59 -1.33
C LEU A 597 39.13 9.15 -1.54
N GLU A 598 40.28 8.95 -2.18
CA GLU A 598 40.94 7.65 -2.32
C GLU A 598 41.39 7.12 -0.95
N ASN A 599 42.02 7.95 -0.12
CA ASN A 599 42.40 7.61 1.25
C ASN A 599 41.17 7.23 2.10
N LYS A 600 40.11 8.05 2.11
CA LYS A 600 38.85 7.72 2.80
C LYS A 600 38.16 6.48 2.22
N GLY A 601 38.31 6.23 0.91
CA GLY A 601 37.84 5.03 0.26
C GLY A 601 38.65 3.78 0.62
N VAL A 602 39.94 3.91 0.92
CA VAL A 602 40.76 2.84 1.52
C VAL A 602 40.35 2.62 2.97
N GLU A 603 40.27 3.66 3.80
CA GLU A 603 39.83 3.58 5.20
C GLU A 603 38.44 2.93 5.34
N LEU A 604 37.47 3.30 4.49
CA LEU A 604 36.14 2.70 4.47
C LEU A 604 36.15 1.24 3.96
N ARG A 605 36.98 0.90 2.97
CA ARG A 605 37.14 -0.50 2.53
C ARG A 605 37.84 -1.34 3.59
N GLU A 606 38.80 -0.80 4.32
CA GLU A 606 39.42 -1.47 5.46
C GLU A 606 38.43 -1.63 6.62
N SER A 607 37.62 -0.62 6.96
CA SER A 607 36.59 -0.76 8.00
C SER A 607 35.52 -1.79 7.60
N PHE A 608 35.00 -1.75 6.36
CA PHE A 608 34.07 -2.76 5.88
C PHE A 608 34.72 -4.15 5.79
N GLN A 609 36.00 -4.26 5.44
CA GLN A 609 36.66 -5.58 5.41
C GLN A 609 37.01 -6.08 6.82
N ILE A 610 37.24 -5.22 7.81
CA ILE A 610 37.36 -5.58 9.23
C ILE A 610 35.98 -6.01 9.77
N GLU A 611 34.90 -5.32 9.42
CA GLU A 611 33.55 -5.67 9.85
C GLU A 611 33.04 -6.95 9.18
N LEU A 612 33.29 -7.14 7.88
CA LEU A 612 33.06 -8.42 7.19
C LEU A 612 33.90 -9.53 7.78
N LYS A 613 35.19 -9.30 8.09
CA LYS A 613 36.02 -10.29 8.82
C LYS A 613 35.39 -10.63 10.16
N ARG A 614 34.96 -9.63 10.95
CA ARG A 614 34.29 -9.87 12.23
C ARG A 614 32.99 -10.66 12.07
N ILE A 615 32.19 -10.38 11.04
CA ILE A 615 30.97 -11.14 10.73
C ILE A 615 31.32 -12.57 10.29
N THR A 616 32.38 -12.78 9.49
CA THR A 616 32.84 -14.12 9.14
C THR A 616 33.47 -14.86 10.31
N ASP A 617 34.09 -14.18 11.28
CA ASP A 617 34.66 -14.77 12.50
C ASP A 617 33.56 -15.05 13.55
N ASP A 618 32.56 -14.18 13.66
CA ASP A 618 31.33 -14.39 14.43
C ASP A 618 30.51 -15.55 13.84
N ALA A 619 30.53 -15.75 12.52
CA ALA A 619 29.91 -16.89 11.85
C ALA A 619 30.77 -18.17 11.96
N ALA A 620 32.07 -18.08 11.71
CA ALA A 620 33.02 -19.19 11.79
C ALA A 620 33.13 -19.72 13.22
N SER A 621 33.13 -18.86 14.25
CA SER A 621 33.11 -19.31 15.65
C SER A 621 31.75 -19.88 16.09
N ARG A 622 30.64 -19.54 15.41
CA ARG A 622 29.35 -20.25 15.56
C ARG A 622 29.37 -21.61 14.89
N VAL A 623 29.92 -21.70 13.67
CA VAL A 623 30.15 -22.98 12.97
C VAL A 623 31.13 -23.84 13.76
N GLU A 624 32.23 -23.31 14.27
CA GLU A 624 33.22 -24.02 15.09
C GLU A 624 32.61 -24.55 16.40
N LYS A 625 31.67 -23.82 17.03
CA LYS A 625 30.90 -24.32 18.18
C LYS A 625 29.90 -25.44 17.82
N VAL A 626 29.49 -25.57 16.56
CA VAL A 626 28.69 -26.68 16.05
C VAL A 626 29.58 -27.85 15.62
N MET A 627 30.69 -27.55 14.93
CA MET A 627 31.71 -28.52 14.52
C MET A 627 32.32 -29.20 15.73
N LYS A 628 32.76 -28.47 16.77
CA LYS A 628 33.24 -29.05 18.03
C LYS A 628 32.22 -29.98 18.69
N LYS A 629 30.93 -29.65 18.66
CA LYS A 629 29.86 -30.56 19.14
C LYS A 629 29.69 -31.81 18.27
N SER A 630 29.85 -31.69 16.95
CA SER A 630 29.83 -32.84 16.04
C SER A 630 31.12 -33.67 16.11
N GLU A 631 32.25 -33.05 16.41
CA GLU A 631 33.55 -33.68 16.64
C GLU A 631 33.58 -34.39 17.99
N GLU A 632 32.99 -33.83 19.06
CA GLU A 632 32.75 -34.51 20.34
C GLU A 632 31.90 -35.78 20.13
N GLN A 633 30.87 -35.71 19.30
CA GLN A 633 30.04 -36.87 18.92
C GLN A 633 30.81 -37.85 18.02
N ALA A 634 31.61 -37.36 17.06
CA ALA A 634 32.41 -38.20 16.17
C ALA A 634 33.54 -38.91 16.93
N ILE A 635 34.22 -38.24 17.86
CA ILE A 635 35.25 -38.81 18.74
C ILE A 635 34.64 -39.87 19.66
N MET A 636 33.41 -39.66 20.16
CA MET A 636 32.67 -40.70 20.87
C MET A 636 32.44 -41.94 19.98
N ILE A 637 31.94 -41.75 18.76
CA ILE A 637 31.71 -42.83 17.78
C ILE A 637 33.03 -43.51 17.37
N GLU A 638 34.11 -42.77 17.17
CA GLU A 638 35.43 -43.31 16.87
C GLU A 638 36.04 -44.06 18.06
N SER A 639 35.78 -43.64 19.31
CA SER A 639 36.26 -44.37 20.49
C SER A 639 35.63 -45.77 20.58
N LEU A 640 34.36 -45.88 20.20
CA LEU A 640 33.64 -47.15 20.07
C LEU A 640 34.16 -47.99 18.88
N HIS A 641 34.50 -47.36 17.74
CA HIS A 641 35.13 -48.08 16.63
C HIS A 641 36.58 -48.50 16.92
N ARG A 642 37.36 -47.71 17.68
CA ARG A 642 38.75 -48.03 18.04
C ARG A 642 38.85 -49.19 19.01
N SER A 643 37.93 -49.33 19.96
CA SER A 643 37.87 -50.53 20.82
C SER A 643 37.50 -51.77 19.99
N VAL A 644 36.49 -51.70 19.12
CA VAL A 644 36.11 -52.78 18.19
C VAL A 644 37.25 -53.15 17.23
N ALA A 645 38.04 -52.18 16.75
CA ALA A 645 39.20 -52.43 15.89
C ALA A 645 40.38 -53.06 16.65
N MET A 646 40.59 -52.72 17.92
CA MET A 646 41.59 -53.39 18.78
C MET A 646 41.28 -54.88 18.95
N TYR A 647 40.00 -55.22 19.17
CA TYR A 647 39.53 -56.62 19.23
C TYR A 647 39.72 -57.39 17.92
N ARG A 648 39.95 -56.71 16.78
CA ARG A 648 40.23 -57.35 15.49
C ARG A 648 41.74 -57.65 15.29
N LYS A 649 42.61 -56.67 15.53
CA LYS A 649 44.06 -56.84 15.31
C LYS A 649 44.71 -57.92 16.18
N LEU A 650 44.26 -58.08 17.43
CA LEU A 650 44.77 -59.11 18.34
C LEU A 650 44.58 -60.55 17.81
N CYS A 651 43.65 -60.78 16.87
CA CYS A 651 43.46 -62.07 16.21
C CYS A 651 44.38 -62.28 15.00
N GLU A 652 44.89 -61.22 14.38
CA GLU A 652 45.65 -61.28 13.12
C GLU A 652 47.16 -61.48 13.34
N GLU A 653 47.72 -60.96 14.43
CA GLU A 653 49.17 -61.04 14.70
C GLU A 653 49.64 -62.46 15.08
N GLN A 654 48.74 -63.33 15.53
CA GLN A 654 49.08 -64.67 16.01
C GLN A 654 49.52 -65.65 14.91
N GLN A 655 49.18 -65.38 13.64
CA GLN A 655 49.36 -66.34 12.52
C GLN A 655 50.64 -66.15 11.69
N LYS A 656 51.35 -65.02 11.80
CA LYS A 656 52.46 -64.65 10.89
C LYS A 656 53.84 -65.27 11.20
N THR A 657 53.95 -66.29 12.05
CA THR A 657 55.23 -66.62 12.72
C THR A 657 55.99 -67.88 12.27
N ARG A 658 55.44 -68.80 11.44
CA ARG A 658 56.06 -70.13 11.24
C ARG A 658 55.99 -70.77 9.84
N SER A 659 56.73 -70.24 8.86
CA SER A 659 57.25 -71.02 7.71
C SER A 659 58.38 -70.30 6.94
N SER A 660 59.61 -70.85 6.94
CA SER A 660 60.77 -70.50 6.07
C SER A 660 61.96 -71.44 6.31
N ILE A 661 62.92 -71.51 5.35
CA ILE A 661 64.24 -72.20 5.38
C ILE A 661 64.16 -73.75 5.24
N GLU A 662 65.11 -74.52 4.66
CA GLU A 662 65.90 -74.54 3.38
C GLU A 662 67.07 -75.58 3.50
N ASN A 663 67.76 -75.96 2.41
CA ASN A 663 68.76 -77.08 2.34
C ASN A 663 70.07 -76.71 1.57
N ILE A 664 71.27 -77.22 1.95
CA ILE A 664 72.60 -76.79 1.39
C ILE A 664 73.72 -77.90 1.30
N SER A 665 74.23 -78.17 0.08
CA SER A 665 75.65 -78.37 -0.44
C SER A 665 76.65 -79.54 -0.14
N SER A 666 77.49 -79.85 -1.19
CA SER A 666 78.98 -80.10 -1.24
C SER A 666 79.65 -81.51 -1.44
N ASN A 667 80.95 -81.53 -1.88
CA ASN A 667 81.72 -82.62 -2.57
C ASN A 667 83.29 -82.54 -2.37
N LEU A 668 84.11 -83.57 -2.73
CA LEU A 668 85.62 -83.67 -2.74
C LEU A 668 86.14 -84.94 -3.53
N GLN A 669 87.41 -85.34 -3.84
CA GLN A 669 88.83 -84.90 -3.61
C GLN A 669 89.84 -85.12 -4.81
N ASP A 670 90.97 -85.87 -4.71
CA ASP A 670 92.25 -85.67 -5.51
C ASP A 670 93.19 -86.92 -5.74
N ASP A 671 94.36 -86.77 -6.44
CA ASP A 671 95.16 -87.76 -7.24
C ASP A 671 96.56 -88.30 -6.74
N GLY A 672 97.06 -89.43 -7.32
CA GLY A 672 98.43 -89.50 -7.91
C GLY A 672 99.52 -90.49 -7.42
N ARG A 673 99.88 -91.55 -8.22
CA ARG A 673 101.28 -92.03 -8.55
C ARG A 673 101.36 -93.32 -9.43
N LYS A 674 102.58 -93.72 -9.85
CA LYS A 674 102.94 -94.75 -10.88
C LYS A 674 103.79 -95.90 -10.31
N ASP A 675 103.78 -97.10 -10.93
CA ASP A 675 105.00 -97.68 -11.57
C ASP A 675 104.75 -98.91 -12.51
N LEU A 676 105.85 -99.52 -13.00
CA LEU A 676 106.00 -100.73 -13.86
C LEU A 676 105.12 -101.97 -13.48
N MET A 677 104.69 -102.88 -14.39
CA MET A 677 105.36 -103.65 -15.46
C MET A 677 106.24 -104.81 -14.90
N VAL A 678 106.11 -106.09 -15.26
CA VAL A 678 105.23 -106.72 -16.27
C VAL A 678 104.87 -108.17 -15.89
N LEU A 679 103.64 -108.59 -16.22
CA LEU A 679 103.38 -109.95 -16.71
C LEU A 679 102.56 -109.86 -18.00
N PHE A 680 103.30 -109.84 -19.10
CA PHE A 680 103.08 -110.69 -20.27
C PHE A 680 101.65 -110.74 -20.86
N GLU A 681 101.34 -109.64 -21.55
CA GLU A 681 101.17 -109.61 -23.02
C GLU A 681 99.91 -110.21 -23.65
N GLY A 682 99.16 -111.10 -23.00
CA GLY A 682 97.93 -111.65 -23.57
C GLY A 682 96.69 -110.74 -23.48
N SER A 683 96.60 -109.89 -22.45
CA SER A 683 95.35 -109.20 -22.08
C SER A 683 95.40 -107.66 -22.25
N GLN A 684 96.60 -107.09 -22.47
CA GLN A 684 96.81 -105.64 -22.35
C GLN A 684 96.20 -104.82 -23.51
N GLU A 685 95.99 -105.40 -24.69
CA GLU A 685 95.21 -104.73 -25.74
C GLU A 685 93.71 -104.68 -25.41
N ILE A 686 93.16 -105.72 -24.77
CA ILE A 686 91.73 -105.77 -24.43
C ILE A 686 91.44 -104.79 -23.29
N SER A 687 92.31 -104.71 -22.27
CA SER A 687 92.17 -103.72 -21.20
C SER A 687 92.41 -102.28 -21.69
N LYS A 688 93.36 -102.03 -22.60
CA LYS A 688 93.50 -100.72 -23.26
C LYS A 688 92.29 -100.38 -24.12
N LYS A 689 91.87 -101.24 -25.06
CA LYS A 689 90.70 -100.98 -25.91
C LYS A 689 89.41 -100.79 -25.10
N THR A 690 89.25 -101.46 -23.95
CA THR A 690 88.11 -101.22 -23.05
C THR A 690 88.25 -99.95 -22.21
N HIS A 691 89.43 -99.57 -21.71
CA HIS A 691 89.63 -98.27 -21.05
C HIS A 691 89.60 -97.08 -22.01
N GLU A 692 90.05 -97.23 -23.25
CA GLU A 692 89.93 -96.25 -24.33
C GLU A 692 88.46 -96.11 -24.72
N GLN A 693 87.73 -97.21 -24.95
CA GLN A 693 86.27 -97.14 -25.16
C GLN A 693 85.50 -96.61 -23.95
N VAL A 694 85.89 -96.90 -22.72
CA VAL A 694 85.22 -96.38 -21.51
C VAL A 694 85.56 -94.91 -21.26
N SER A 695 86.79 -94.46 -21.52
CA SER A 695 87.17 -93.04 -21.41
C SER A 695 86.68 -92.21 -22.59
N GLU A 696 86.52 -92.79 -23.78
CA GLU A 696 85.77 -92.19 -24.89
C GLU A 696 84.27 -92.12 -24.58
N ARG A 697 83.66 -93.16 -24.00
CA ARG A 697 82.25 -93.12 -23.55
C ARG A 697 82.08 -92.09 -22.43
N ALA A 698 82.99 -92.02 -21.46
CA ALA A 698 83.00 -91.00 -20.42
C ALA A 698 83.15 -89.60 -21.01
N ARG A 699 84.10 -89.37 -21.95
CA ARG A 699 84.20 -88.09 -22.67
C ARG A 699 82.94 -87.76 -23.45
N LYS A 700 82.35 -88.71 -24.18
CA LYS A 700 81.11 -88.47 -24.94
C LYS A 700 79.96 -88.14 -23.99
N LEU A 701 79.84 -88.82 -22.86
CA LEU A 701 78.86 -88.53 -21.81
C LEU A 701 79.14 -87.20 -21.08
N ASP A 702 80.39 -86.82 -20.82
CA ASP A 702 80.74 -85.51 -20.22
C ASP A 702 80.57 -84.37 -21.22
N GLU A 703 80.85 -84.60 -22.50
CA GLU A 703 80.53 -83.70 -23.59
C GLU A 703 79.01 -83.56 -23.78
N GLU A 704 78.24 -84.65 -23.70
CA GLU A 704 76.78 -84.63 -23.72
C GLU A 704 76.22 -83.95 -22.48
N LEU A 705 76.76 -84.20 -21.27
CA LEU A 705 76.38 -83.51 -20.05
C LEU A 705 76.77 -82.03 -20.07
N THR A 706 77.87 -81.64 -20.73
CA THR A 706 78.22 -80.22 -20.89
C THR A 706 77.39 -79.54 -21.97
N LYS A 707 77.11 -80.21 -23.11
CA LYS A 707 76.14 -79.76 -24.13
C LYS A 707 74.75 -79.56 -23.49
N LEU A 708 74.21 -80.58 -22.83
CA LEU A 708 72.95 -80.50 -22.08
C LEU A 708 72.99 -79.44 -20.96
N ARG A 709 74.11 -79.22 -20.26
CA ARG A 709 74.21 -78.11 -19.30
C ARG A 709 74.19 -76.75 -19.98
N THR A 710 74.86 -76.58 -21.13
CA THR A 710 74.81 -75.33 -21.90
C THR A 710 73.44 -75.09 -22.53
N GLU A 711 72.76 -76.13 -23.00
CA GLU A 711 71.38 -76.08 -23.51
C GLU A 711 70.38 -75.78 -22.38
N LEU A 712 70.53 -76.40 -21.21
CA LEU A 712 69.69 -76.11 -20.04
C LEU A 712 69.97 -74.69 -19.50
N MET A 713 71.20 -74.16 -19.66
CA MET A 713 71.50 -72.76 -19.39
C MET A 713 70.93 -71.81 -20.46
N SER A 714 70.99 -72.14 -21.76
CA SER A 714 70.41 -71.31 -22.82
C SER A 714 68.89 -71.29 -22.70
N LEU A 715 68.23 -72.45 -22.56
CA LEU A 715 66.79 -72.57 -22.32
C LEU A 715 66.33 -71.88 -21.03
N ARG A 716 67.17 -71.85 -19.97
CA ARG A 716 66.89 -71.01 -18.78
C ARG A 716 66.97 -69.53 -19.13
N SER A 717 68.02 -69.08 -19.82
CA SER A 717 68.15 -67.68 -20.23
C SER A 717 67.08 -67.21 -21.21
N GLU A 718 66.62 -68.10 -22.11
CA GLU A 718 65.50 -67.87 -23.03
C GLU A 718 64.17 -67.81 -22.29
N ARG A 719 63.95 -68.72 -21.32
CA ARG A 719 62.79 -68.66 -20.42
C ARG A 719 62.79 -67.38 -19.59
N ASP A 720 63.94 -66.98 -19.03
CA ASP A 720 64.04 -65.76 -18.22
C ASP A 720 63.88 -64.50 -19.07
N LYS A 721 64.41 -64.49 -20.29
CA LYS A 721 64.15 -63.45 -21.30
C LYS A 721 62.66 -63.37 -21.67
N ALA A 722 62.02 -64.51 -21.94
CA ALA A 722 60.59 -64.57 -22.25
C ALA A 722 59.72 -64.15 -21.06
N VAL A 723 60.11 -64.47 -19.82
CA VAL A 723 59.44 -64.00 -18.60
C VAL A 723 59.58 -62.49 -18.43
N LEU A 724 60.75 -61.91 -18.73
CA LEU A 724 60.98 -60.46 -18.72
C LEU A 724 60.26 -59.72 -19.85
N GLU A 725 60.21 -60.29 -21.05
CA GLU A 725 59.39 -59.77 -22.16
C GLU A 725 57.90 -59.83 -21.82
N ALA A 726 57.45 -60.92 -21.18
CA ALA A 726 56.08 -61.06 -20.70
C ALA A 726 55.75 -60.18 -19.48
N SER A 727 56.72 -59.80 -18.63
CA SER A 727 56.48 -58.79 -17.58
C SER A 727 56.45 -57.40 -18.17
N PHE A 728 57.39 -57.03 -19.05
CA PHE A 728 57.38 -55.75 -19.76
C PHE A 728 56.09 -55.54 -20.58
N ALA A 729 55.58 -56.59 -21.23
CA ALA A 729 54.29 -56.56 -21.91
C ALA A 729 53.12 -56.33 -20.93
N ARG A 730 53.12 -56.99 -19.75
CA ARG A 730 52.12 -56.75 -18.69
C ARG A 730 52.23 -55.35 -18.11
N ASP A 731 53.42 -54.85 -17.84
CA ASP A 731 53.62 -53.52 -17.26
C ASP A 731 53.22 -52.42 -18.25
N ARG A 732 53.48 -52.63 -19.55
CA ARG A 732 52.97 -51.76 -20.62
C ARG A 732 51.44 -51.81 -20.74
N LEU A 733 50.81 -52.98 -20.62
CA LEU A 733 49.35 -53.11 -20.59
C LEU A 733 48.75 -52.48 -19.32
N ASN A 734 49.39 -52.64 -18.16
CA ASN A 734 49.01 -51.99 -16.91
C ASN A 734 49.10 -50.46 -17.03
N GLY A 735 50.15 -49.95 -17.68
CA GLY A 735 50.28 -48.53 -18.01
C GLY A 735 49.15 -48.03 -18.91
N PHE A 736 48.83 -48.75 -19.99
CA PHE A 736 47.69 -48.41 -20.85
C PHE A 736 46.34 -48.51 -20.12
N MET A 737 46.15 -49.49 -19.23
CA MET A 737 44.94 -49.60 -18.40
C MET A 737 44.82 -48.43 -17.41
N ALA A 738 45.91 -48.04 -16.76
CA ALA A 738 45.95 -46.89 -15.86
C ALA A 738 45.68 -45.57 -16.60
N GLU A 739 46.22 -45.42 -17.81
CA GLU A 739 45.95 -44.29 -18.70
C GLU A 739 44.48 -44.26 -19.17
N ILE A 740 43.91 -45.39 -19.58
CA ILE A 740 42.49 -45.51 -19.95
C ILE A 740 41.60 -45.21 -18.74
N ASP A 741 41.94 -45.65 -17.53
CA ASP A 741 41.20 -45.31 -16.31
C ASP A 741 41.42 -43.85 -15.87
N HIS A 742 42.54 -43.21 -16.22
CA HIS A 742 42.74 -41.78 -16.03
C HIS A 742 41.87 -40.98 -16.99
N GLN A 743 41.91 -41.27 -18.29
CA GLN A 743 41.08 -40.65 -19.31
C GLN A 743 39.59 -40.89 -19.04
N ARG A 744 39.20 -42.06 -18.52
CA ARG A 744 37.83 -42.34 -18.06
C ARG A 744 37.43 -41.47 -16.86
N LYS A 745 38.32 -41.24 -15.89
CA LYS A 745 38.06 -40.33 -14.76
C LYS A 745 37.93 -38.87 -15.22
N GLU A 746 38.74 -38.45 -16.19
CA GLU A 746 38.64 -37.12 -16.79
C GLU A 746 37.37 -36.96 -17.63
N ALA A 747 37.04 -37.92 -18.48
CA ALA A 747 35.77 -37.94 -19.23
C ALA A 747 34.56 -37.92 -18.28
N ASN A 748 34.62 -38.64 -17.16
CA ASN A 748 33.59 -38.61 -16.13
C ASN A 748 33.53 -37.26 -15.39
N SER A 749 34.67 -36.62 -15.08
CA SER A 749 34.67 -35.31 -14.41
C SER A 749 34.21 -34.18 -15.34
N VAL A 750 34.55 -34.25 -16.64
CA VAL A 750 33.99 -33.37 -17.68
C VAL A 750 32.51 -33.64 -17.89
N SER A 751 32.06 -34.89 -17.87
CA SER A 751 30.63 -35.25 -17.95
C SER A 751 29.83 -34.74 -16.74
N LEU A 752 30.38 -34.86 -15.53
CA LEU A 752 29.79 -34.28 -14.31
C LEU A 752 29.73 -32.75 -14.40
N ARG A 753 30.82 -32.09 -14.78
CA ARG A 753 30.84 -30.63 -14.96
C ARG A 753 29.89 -30.16 -16.07
N ASN A 754 29.73 -30.94 -17.14
CA ASN A 754 28.73 -30.66 -18.18
C ASN A 754 27.30 -30.86 -17.66
N ALA A 755 27.05 -31.84 -16.79
CA ALA A 755 25.77 -32.00 -16.11
C ALA A 755 25.48 -30.85 -15.15
N GLU A 756 26.46 -30.41 -14.35
CA GLU A 756 26.38 -29.21 -13.50
C GLU A 756 26.08 -27.96 -14.32
N LEU A 757 26.74 -27.77 -15.47
CA LEU A 757 26.48 -26.66 -16.39
C LEU A 757 25.09 -26.76 -17.04
N MET A 758 24.63 -27.95 -17.43
CA MET A 758 23.27 -28.14 -17.94
C MET A 758 22.22 -27.86 -16.86
N HIS A 759 22.43 -28.29 -15.62
CA HIS A 759 21.56 -27.94 -14.49
C HIS A 759 21.55 -26.42 -14.24
N LEU A 760 22.71 -25.77 -14.27
CA LEU A 760 22.81 -24.32 -14.10
C LEU A 760 22.13 -23.55 -15.24
N VAL A 761 22.22 -24.02 -16.48
CA VAL A 761 21.50 -23.45 -17.64
C VAL A 761 19.99 -23.65 -17.47
N VAL A 762 19.52 -24.84 -17.11
CA VAL A 762 18.09 -25.11 -16.86
C VAL A 762 17.56 -24.28 -15.69
N ASP A 763 18.36 -24.03 -14.65
CA ASP A 763 18.03 -23.12 -13.56
C ASP A 763 17.98 -21.65 -14.01
N TYR A 764 18.89 -21.20 -14.89
CA TYR A 764 18.81 -19.86 -15.48
C TYR A 764 17.60 -19.71 -16.41
N GLU A 765 17.29 -20.71 -17.25
CA GLU A 765 16.08 -20.72 -18.08
C GLU A 765 14.80 -20.75 -17.23
N LYS A 766 14.82 -21.48 -16.11
CA LYS A 766 13.71 -21.53 -15.15
C LYS A 766 13.52 -20.17 -14.49
N ARG A 767 14.58 -19.55 -13.97
CA ARG A 767 14.53 -18.18 -13.41
C ARG A 767 14.12 -17.15 -14.46
N LEU A 768 14.53 -17.31 -15.71
CA LEU A 768 14.13 -16.45 -16.82
C LEU A 768 12.62 -16.59 -17.09
N ARG A 769 12.09 -17.82 -17.12
CA ARG A 769 10.64 -18.08 -17.20
C ARG A 769 9.91 -17.49 -16.00
N GLU A 770 10.33 -17.78 -14.77
CA GLU A 770 9.75 -17.20 -13.54
C GLU A 770 9.79 -15.66 -13.55
N SER A 771 10.84 -15.04 -14.11
CA SER A 771 10.93 -13.58 -14.29
C SER A 771 10.03 -13.02 -15.40
N SER A 772 9.80 -13.80 -16.46
CA SER A 772 8.85 -13.48 -17.53
C SER A 772 7.40 -13.61 -17.03
N ASP A 773 7.10 -14.67 -16.29
CA ASP A 773 5.75 -14.95 -15.80
C ASP A 773 5.37 -13.95 -14.70
N SER A 774 6.32 -13.58 -13.83
CA SER A 774 6.11 -12.48 -12.87
C SER A 774 6.08 -11.10 -13.54
N MET A 775 6.83 -10.85 -14.62
CA MET A 775 6.69 -9.64 -15.44
C MET A 775 5.30 -9.57 -16.09
N GLN A 776 4.79 -10.67 -16.64
CA GLN A 776 3.44 -10.74 -17.21
C GLN A 776 2.36 -10.55 -16.14
N ALA A 777 2.53 -11.15 -14.95
CA ALA A 777 1.63 -10.91 -13.82
C ALA A 777 1.65 -9.44 -13.33
N LEU A 778 2.80 -8.76 -13.38
CA LEU A 778 2.93 -7.33 -13.08
C LEU A 778 2.38 -6.43 -14.21
N GLU A 779 2.51 -6.83 -15.48
CA GLU A 779 1.82 -6.15 -16.57
C GLU A 779 0.30 -6.34 -16.47
N GLU A 780 -0.17 -7.52 -16.09
CA GLU A 780 -1.58 -7.77 -15.84
C GLU A 780 -2.10 -6.97 -14.65
N SER A 781 -1.39 -6.92 -13.53
CA SER A 781 -1.80 -6.09 -12.38
C SER A 781 -1.74 -4.60 -12.73
N SER A 782 -0.78 -4.16 -13.54
CA SER A 782 -0.74 -2.81 -14.10
C SER A 782 -1.91 -2.52 -15.04
N ARG A 783 -2.31 -3.47 -15.90
CA ARG A 783 -3.50 -3.38 -16.76
C ARG A 783 -4.78 -3.33 -15.92
N LYS A 784 -4.91 -4.19 -14.90
CA LYS A 784 -6.02 -4.22 -13.93
C LYS A 784 -6.12 -2.89 -13.18
N LEU A 785 -5.03 -2.40 -12.58
CA LEU A 785 -4.94 -1.08 -11.94
C LEU A 785 -5.24 0.07 -12.92
N SER A 786 -4.82 0.00 -14.19
CA SER A 786 -5.15 1.01 -15.19
C SER A 786 -6.64 0.97 -15.57
N MET A 787 -7.26 -0.21 -15.59
CA MET A 787 -8.71 -0.37 -15.78
C MET A 787 -9.47 0.14 -14.56
N GLU A 788 -9.07 -0.23 -13.34
CA GLU A 788 -9.62 0.31 -12.09
C GLU A 788 -9.48 1.83 -12.02
N VAL A 789 -8.33 2.40 -12.35
CA VAL A 789 -8.15 3.86 -12.45
C VAL A 789 -9.04 4.48 -13.53
N SER A 790 -9.37 3.78 -14.61
CA SER A 790 -10.35 4.26 -15.61
C SER A 790 -11.80 4.18 -15.11
N ILE A 791 -12.14 3.14 -14.36
CA ILE A 791 -13.45 2.95 -13.71
C ILE A 791 -13.63 4.00 -12.62
N LEU A 792 -12.66 4.15 -11.69
CA LEU A 792 -12.64 5.17 -10.64
C LEU A 792 -12.64 6.60 -11.21
N LYS A 793 -12.05 6.85 -12.39
CA LYS A 793 -12.21 8.14 -13.09
C LYS A 793 -13.65 8.33 -13.59
N HIS A 794 -14.28 7.29 -14.15
CA HIS A 794 -15.67 7.35 -14.61
C HIS A 794 -16.66 7.48 -13.44
N GLU A 795 -16.45 6.75 -12.35
CA GLU A 795 -17.20 6.85 -11.09
C GLU A 795 -17.00 8.23 -10.46
N LYS A 796 -15.76 8.75 -10.38
CA LYS A 796 -15.50 10.13 -9.94
C LYS A 796 -16.21 11.14 -10.83
N GLU A 797 -16.23 10.94 -12.15
CA GLU A 797 -17.00 11.78 -13.06
C GLU A 797 -18.52 11.69 -12.82
N ILE A 798 -19.06 10.50 -12.55
CA ILE A 798 -20.49 10.31 -12.20
C ILE A 798 -20.78 11.01 -10.87
N LEU A 799 -19.94 10.80 -9.86
CA LEU A 799 -20.05 11.39 -8.53
C LEU A 799 -19.97 12.91 -8.58
N VAL A 800 -19.02 13.51 -9.31
CA VAL A 800 -18.93 14.95 -9.55
C VAL A 800 -20.12 15.47 -10.36
N LYS A 801 -20.70 14.66 -11.27
CA LYS A 801 -21.94 15.02 -11.98
C LYS A 801 -23.17 14.95 -11.05
N SER A 802 -23.24 14.04 -10.08
CA SER A 802 -24.30 14.03 -9.06
C SER A 802 -24.12 15.10 -7.98
N GLU A 803 -22.89 15.33 -7.53
CA GLU A 803 -22.53 16.42 -6.62
C GLU A 803 -22.87 17.77 -7.24
N ARG A 804 -22.51 17.98 -8.52
CA ARG A 804 -22.93 19.20 -9.22
C ARG A 804 -24.43 19.34 -9.32
N ARG A 805 -25.18 18.27 -9.65
CA ARG A 805 -26.65 18.31 -9.64
C ARG A 805 -27.20 18.65 -8.26
N SER A 806 -26.69 18.05 -7.18
CA SER A 806 -27.16 18.34 -5.82
C SER A 806 -26.75 19.74 -5.36
N LEU A 807 -25.61 20.28 -5.80
CA LEU A 807 -25.21 21.67 -5.59
C LEU A 807 -26.08 22.64 -6.40
N ASP A 808 -26.40 22.32 -7.66
CA ASP A 808 -27.32 23.11 -8.50
C ASP A 808 -28.74 23.08 -7.94
N GLU A 809 -29.20 21.94 -7.41
CA GLU A 809 -30.46 21.80 -6.69
C GLU A 809 -30.45 22.60 -5.38
N VAL A 810 -29.42 22.46 -4.54
CA VAL A 810 -29.24 23.26 -3.31
C VAL A 810 -29.11 24.75 -3.60
N ASN A 811 -28.49 25.15 -4.70
CA ASN A 811 -28.45 26.53 -5.17
C ASN A 811 -29.83 27.01 -5.64
N SER A 812 -30.59 26.19 -6.38
CA SER A 812 -31.97 26.55 -6.77
C SER A 812 -32.92 26.66 -5.57
N LEU A 813 -32.71 25.82 -4.54
CA LEU A 813 -33.42 25.86 -3.28
C LEU A 813 -32.97 27.04 -2.41
N SER A 814 -31.68 27.35 -2.36
CA SER A 814 -31.17 28.50 -1.62
C SER A 814 -31.58 29.81 -2.28
N GLU A 815 -31.54 29.93 -3.61
CA GLU A 815 -32.16 31.04 -4.34
C GLU A 815 -33.66 31.14 -4.05
N ARG A 816 -34.39 30.02 -4.00
CA ARG A 816 -35.81 30.01 -3.64
C ARG A 816 -36.03 30.45 -2.19
N VAL A 817 -35.16 30.06 -1.26
CA VAL A 817 -35.18 30.52 0.14
C VAL A 817 -34.82 32.00 0.25
N HIS A 818 -33.84 32.51 -0.50
CA HIS A 818 -33.53 33.95 -0.54
C HIS A 818 -34.66 34.76 -1.18
N ARG A 819 -35.32 34.25 -2.23
CA ARG A 819 -36.54 34.84 -2.81
C ARG A 819 -37.69 34.86 -1.80
N LEU A 820 -37.91 33.76 -1.07
CA LEU A 820 -38.93 33.66 -0.03
C LEU A 820 -38.61 34.56 1.16
N GLN A 821 -37.36 34.61 1.61
CA GLN A 821 -36.90 35.49 2.67
C GLN A 821 -37.06 36.95 2.26
N ALA A 822 -36.66 37.33 1.04
CA ALA A 822 -36.93 38.68 0.53
C ALA A 822 -38.43 39.00 0.49
N THR A 823 -39.32 38.05 0.11
CA THR A 823 -40.76 38.28 0.23
C THR A 823 -41.23 38.40 1.67
N ILE A 824 -40.70 37.60 2.59
CA ILE A 824 -41.00 37.66 4.04
C ILE A 824 -40.52 39.00 4.62
N ASP A 825 -39.34 39.48 4.24
CA ASP A 825 -38.78 40.76 4.69
C ASP A 825 -39.58 41.94 4.09
N THR A 826 -40.06 41.84 2.85
CA THR A 826 -41.03 42.83 2.32
C THR A 826 -42.37 42.77 3.04
N ILE A 827 -42.85 41.59 3.42
CA ILE A 827 -44.09 41.45 4.21
C ILE A 827 -43.88 42.06 5.59
N HIS A 828 -42.85 41.64 6.34
CA HIS A 828 -42.50 42.20 7.65
C HIS A 828 -42.30 43.71 7.62
N THR A 829 -41.59 44.27 6.64
CA THR A 829 -41.44 45.74 6.54
C THR A 829 -42.75 46.43 6.17
N THR A 830 -43.63 45.84 5.35
CA THR A 830 -44.98 46.40 5.12
C THR A 830 -45.90 46.25 6.34
N ASP A 831 -45.76 45.18 7.12
CA ASP A 831 -46.52 44.96 8.35
C ASP A 831 -46.02 45.85 9.49
N GLU A 832 -44.70 46.06 9.64
CA GLU A 832 -44.12 47.08 10.52
C GLU A 832 -44.58 48.48 10.13
N VAL A 833 -44.62 48.81 8.83
CA VAL A 833 -45.16 50.11 8.36
C VAL A 833 -46.66 50.21 8.66
N GLN A 834 -47.45 49.13 8.51
CA GLN A 834 -48.86 49.10 8.91
C GLN A 834 -49.06 49.18 10.43
N GLU A 835 -48.25 48.50 11.24
CA GLU A 835 -48.27 48.54 12.71
C GLU A 835 -47.88 49.93 13.22
N ASN A 836 -46.87 50.55 12.59
CA ASN A 836 -46.47 51.93 12.85
C ASN A 836 -47.54 52.92 12.42
N ALA A 837 -48.19 52.74 11.27
CA ALA A 837 -49.34 53.55 10.85
C ALA A 837 -50.52 53.39 11.83
N ARG A 838 -50.93 52.15 12.14
CA ARG A 838 -51.99 51.82 13.13
C ARG A 838 -51.63 52.34 14.53
N SER A 839 -50.36 52.38 14.91
CA SER A 839 -49.93 52.88 16.23
C SER A 839 -49.76 54.40 16.26
N MET A 840 -49.39 55.04 15.14
CA MET A 840 -49.49 56.49 14.97
C MET A 840 -50.95 56.92 14.98
N GLU A 841 -51.85 56.20 14.30
CA GLU A 841 -53.28 56.45 14.35
C GLU A 841 -53.83 56.29 15.77
N ARG A 842 -53.50 55.19 16.48
CA ARG A 842 -53.84 55.03 17.91
C ARG A 842 -53.27 56.15 18.78
N ARG A 843 -52.05 56.63 18.55
CA ARG A 843 -51.49 57.80 19.25
C ARG A 843 -52.23 59.08 18.92
N ASN A 844 -52.57 59.33 17.65
CA ASN A 844 -53.33 60.49 17.20
C ASN A 844 -54.76 60.48 17.79
N GLN A 845 -55.41 59.31 17.85
CA GLN A 845 -56.70 59.11 18.51
C GLN A 845 -56.58 59.33 20.03
N GLN A 846 -55.55 58.78 20.70
CA GLN A 846 -55.28 59.04 22.12
C GLN A 846 -54.94 60.50 22.42
N GLU A 847 -54.24 61.18 21.52
CA GLU A 847 -53.97 62.63 21.62
C GLU A 847 -55.22 63.44 21.39
N TYR A 848 -56.08 63.06 20.44
CA TYR A 848 -57.37 63.70 20.21
C TYR A 848 -58.30 63.51 21.42
N ILE A 849 -58.32 62.31 22.02
CA ILE A 849 -58.98 62.05 23.30
C ILE A 849 -58.36 62.94 24.40
N LYS A 850 -57.03 63.00 24.55
CA LYS A 850 -56.36 63.86 25.54
C LYS A 850 -56.54 65.37 25.28
N ARG A 851 -56.79 65.79 24.04
CA ARG A 851 -57.20 67.14 23.68
C ARG A 851 -58.62 67.35 24.20
N LEU A 852 -59.59 66.54 23.76
CA LEU A 852 -60.96 66.58 24.26
C LEU A 852 -61.04 66.50 25.80
N GLU A 853 -60.23 65.69 26.48
CA GLU A 853 -60.18 65.61 27.95
C GLU A 853 -59.67 66.91 28.59
N ARG A 854 -58.68 67.56 27.98
CA ARG A 854 -58.20 68.90 28.39
C ARG A 854 -59.24 69.96 28.06
N ASP A 855 -59.77 69.99 26.85
CA ASP A 855 -60.83 70.91 26.43
C ASP A 855 -62.08 70.76 27.33
N TRP A 856 -62.44 69.54 27.76
CA TRP A 856 -63.49 69.28 28.74
C TRP A 856 -63.12 69.70 30.17
N ALA A 857 -61.84 69.64 30.56
CA ALA A 857 -61.37 70.11 31.86
C ALA A 857 -61.27 71.65 31.90
N GLU A 858 -60.86 72.26 30.79
CA GLU A 858 -60.79 73.69 30.56
C GLU A 858 -62.20 74.28 30.48
N LEU A 859 -63.13 73.71 29.70
CA LEU A 859 -64.55 74.09 29.72
C LEU A 859 -65.19 73.90 31.11
N LYS A 860 -64.81 72.87 31.89
CA LYS A 860 -65.25 72.73 33.29
C LYS A 860 -64.67 73.82 34.19
N LYS A 861 -63.40 74.18 33.99
CA LYS A 861 -62.70 75.24 34.72
C LYS A 861 -63.27 76.61 34.35
N GLU A 862 -63.53 76.90 33.08
CA GLU A 862 -64.23 78.08 32.60
C GLU A 862 -65.65 78.14 33.13
N VAL A 863 -66.44 77.05 33.09
CA VAL A 863 -67.79 77.04 33.70
C VAL A 863 -67.72 77.28 35.21
N GLN A 864 -66.67 76.81 35.89
CA GLN A 864 -66.46 77.08 37.30
C GLN A 864 -66.00 78.53 37.54
N GLU A 865 -65.10 79.06 36.73
CA GLU A 865 -64.66 80.46 36.75
C GLU A 865 -65.79 81.41 36.37
N GLN A 866 -66.71 81.05 35.47
CA GLN A 866 -67.92 81.82 35.18
C GLN A 866 -68.91 81.78 36.35
N ARG A 867 -69.04 80.65 37.06
CA ARG A 867 -69.77 80.61 38.34
C ARG A 867 -69.10 81.48 39.39
N ASP A 868 -67.78 81.55 39.42
CA ASP A 868 -67.03 82.39 40.36
C ASP A 868 -67.05 83.88 39.99
N HIS A 869 -66.97 84.24 38.71
CA HIS A 869 -67.22 85.59 38.22
C HIS A 869 -68.68 85.99 38.48
N VAL A 870 -69.67 85.11 38.32
CA VAL A 870 -71.06 85.39 38.72
C VAL A 870 -71.15 85.61 40.23
N ARG A 871 -70.48 84.80 41.07
CA ARG A 871 -70.41 85.02 42.53
C ARG A 871 -69.79 86.38 42.86
N VAL A 872 -68.61 86.69 42.30
CA VAL A 872 -67.93 87.99 42.47
C VAL A 872 -68.81 89.14 41.98
N LEU A 873 -69.39 89.07 40.77
CA LEU A 873 -70.29 90.09 40.24
C LEU A 873 -71.58 90.26 41.06
N THR A 874 -72.09 89.22 41.72
CA THR A 874 -73.21 89.39 42.69
C THR A 874 -72.76 90.08 43.98
N LEU A 875 -71.50 89.86 44.40
CA LEU A 875 -70.90 90.50 45.56
C LEU A 875 -70.57 91.97 45.26
N ASP A 876 -69.99 92.27 44.09
CA ASP A 876 -69.71 93.62 43.62
C ASP A 876 -70.98 94.41 43.33
N LYS A 877 -72.02 93.79 42.76
CA LYS A 877 -73.35 94.44 42.66
C LYS A 877 -73.94 94.74 44.04
N LYS A 878 -73.72 93.89 45.04
CA LYS A 878 -74.13 94.16 46.43
C LYS A 878 -73.30 95.29 47.05
N ASN A 879 -71.98 95.29 46.87
CA ASN A 879 -71.08 96.33 47.36
C ASN A 879 -71.37 97.69 46.70
N ALA A 880 -71.63 97.71 45.39
CA ALA A 880 -72.03 98.90 44.64
C ALA A 880 -73.44 99.37 45.02
N PHE A 881 -74.36 98.45 45.35
CA PHE A 881 -75.66 98.82 45.89
C PHE A 881 -75.53 99.42 47.30
N GLU A 882 -74.68 98.86 48.17
CA GLU A 882 -74.38 99.43 49.50
C GLU A 882 -73.64 100.78 49.39
N GLY A 883 -72.78 100.97 48.39
CA GLY A 883 -72.14 102.25 48.08
C GLY A 883 -73.12 103.30 47.53
N CYS A 884 -74.03 102.89 46.64
CA CYS A 884 -75.09 103.74 46.11
C CYS A 884 -76.11 104.12 47.21
N MET A 885 -76.47 103.18 48.10
CA MET A 885 -77.29 103.46 49.28
C MET A 885 -76.63 104.50 50.18
N LYS A 886 -75.33 104.38 50.46
CA LYS A 886 -74.57 105.41 51.21
C LYS A 886 -74.59 106.75 50.48
N GLN A 887 -74.32 106.79 49.17
CA GLN A 887 -74.43 108.03 48.39
C GLN A 887 -75.85 108.64 48.39
N VAL A 888 -76.90 107.83 48.42
CA VAL A 888 -78.30 108.28 48.57
C VAL A 888 -78.60 108.74 50.00
N GLU A 889 -77.94 108.19 51.01
CA GLU A 889 -78.04 108.59 52.43
C GLU A 889 -77.22 109.87 52.71
N ASP A 890 -76.09 110.05 52.05
CA ASP A 890 -75.27 111.26 52.04
C ASP A 890 -75.98 112.39 51.28
N MET A 891 -76.45 112.14 50.04
CA MET A 891 -77.32 113.09 49.33
C MET A 891 -78.61 113.38 50.09
N ARG A 892 -79.16 112.45 50.89
CA ARG A 892 -80.29 112.74 51.79
C ARG A 892 -79.90 113.67 52.93
N GLN A 893 -78.71 113.55 53.50
CA GLN A 893 -78.22 114.46 54.53
C GLN A 893 -77.92 115.85 53.92
N GLU A 894 -77.30 115.91 52.75
CA GLU A 894 -77.08 117.14 51.99
C GLU A 894 -78.41 117.81 51.63
N LEU A 895 -79.36 117.07 51.06
CA LEU A 895 -80.69 117.59 50.70
C LEU A 895 -81.52 117.95 51.93
N GLN A 896 -81.35 117.26 53.07
CA GLN A 896 -81.94 117.69 54.34
C GLN A 896 -81.27 118.96 54.89
N SER A 897 -79.99 119.20 54.60
CA SER A 897 -79.29 120.44 54.95
C SER A 897 -79.72 121.61 54.03
N SER A 898 -79.89 121.37 52.72
CA SER A 898 -80.39 122.35 51.78
C SER A 898 -81.88 122.63 51.98
N TRP A 899 -82.67 121.64 52.41
CA TRP A 899 -84.07 121.83 52.80
C TRP A 899 -84.21 122.65 54.08
N LYS A 900 -83.31 122.50 55.07
CA LYS A 900 -83.23 123.43 56.20
C LYS A 900 -82.88 124.85 55.73
N ALA A 901 -81.85 125.01 54.90
CA ALA A 901 -81.49 126.31 54.32
C ALA A 901 -82.61 126.93 53.46
N SER A 902 -83.41 126.10 52.80
CA SER A 902 -84.61 126.49 52.04
C SER A 902 -85.75 126.90 52.97
N SER A 903 -85.99 126.18 54.06
CA SER A 903 -87.00 126.55 55.07
C SER A 903 -86.61 127.87 55.78
N ASP A 904 -85.32 128.05 56.08
CA ASP A 904 -84.78 129.33 56.56
C ASP A 904 -84.92 130.45 55.50
N ALA A 905 -85.00 130.12 54.20
CA ALA A 905 -85.24 131.08 53.12
C ALA A 905 -86.74 131.36 52.91
N GLU A 906 -87.61 130.37 53.01
CA GLU A 906 -89.08 130.51 52.99
C GLU A 906 -89.56 131.33 54.20
N ALA A 907 -88.98 131.13 55.38
CA ALA A 907 -89.22 131.98 56.55
C ALA A 907 -88.82 133.45 56.30
N ARG A 908 -87.82 133.71 55.45
CA ARG A 908 -87.46 135.07 54.99
C ARG A 908 -88.37 135.57 53.85
N ALA A 909 -88.88 134.68 53.00
CA ALA A 909 -89.80 135.00 51.91
C ALA A 909 -91.19 135.37 52.44
N ALA A 910 -91.77 134.62 53.39
CA ALA A 910 -93.04 134.96 54.04
C ALA A 910 -92.98 136.33 54.76
N VAL A 911 -91.81 136.67 55.33
CA VAL A 911 -91.51 137.99 55.93
C VAL A 911 -91.30 139.11 54.89
N ALA A 912 -91.22 138.77 53.60
CA ALA A 912 -91.24 139.70 52.47
C ALA A 912 -92.65 139.80 51.84
N GLU A 913 -93.36 138.68 51.66
CA GLU A 913 -94.75 138.64 51.16
C GLU A 913 -95.71 139.44 52.06
N ALA A 914 -95.54 139.32 53.39
CA ALA A 914 -96.25 140.14 54.38
C ALA A 914 -95.95 141.66 54.28
N LYS A 915 -94.95 142.08 53.50
CA LYS A 915 -94.64 143.49 53.19
C LYS A 915 -95.08 143.91 51.79
N CYS A 916 -95.40 142.97 50.90
CA CYS A 916 -95.82 143.25 49.53
C CYS A 916 -97.33 143.54 49.43
N SER A 917 -98.18 142.76 50.11
CA SER A 917 -99.64 143.01 50.14
C SER A 917 -99.99 144.36 50.79
N ASP A 918 -99.20 144.77 51.78
CA ASP A 918 -99.28 146.08 52.43
C ASP A 918 -98.92 147.26 51.49
N LEU A 919 -98.35 146.98 50.31
CA LEU A 919 -98.10 147.96 49.24
C LEU A 919 -99.18 147.92 48.16
N GLU A 920 -99.70 146.74 47.79
CA GLU A 920 -100.80 146.61 46.82
C GLU A 920 -102.06 147.37 47.26
N ALA A 921 -102.38 147.34 48.56
CA ALA A 921 -103.50 148.08 49.15
C ALA A 921 -103.42 149.61 48.93
N LYS A 922 -102.22 150.17 48.72
CA LYS A 922 -101.99 151.62 48.62
C LYS A 922 -102.15 152.17 47.19
N LEU A 923 -102.13 151.32 46.17
CA LEU A 923 -102.10 151.74 44.75
C LEU A 923 -103.47 151.76 44.04
N LYS A 924 -104.57 151.37 44.72
CA LYS A 924 -105.93 151.37 44.15
C LYS A 924 -106.95 152.18 44.97
N SER A 925 -106.54 153.30 45.56
CA SER A 925 -107.48 154.33 46.01
C SER A 925 -107.09 155.73 45.52
N LYS A 926 -107.97 156.33 44.69
CA LYS A 926 -107.84 157.63 43.99
C LYS A 926 -106.73 157.64 42.91
N ARG A 927 -106.92 158.35 41.78
CA ARG A 927 -107.86 159.46 41.51
C ARG A 927 -108.66 159.27 40.21
N ILE A 928 -109.80 159.95 40.16
CA ILE A 928 -110.80 160.00 39.08
C ILE A 928 -110.64 161.32 38.28
N ILE A 929 -111.10 161.32 37.01
CA ILE A 929 -111.28 162.45 36.04
C ILE A 929 -110.05 162.85 35.16
N PHE A 930 -110.22 162.65 33.84
CA PHE A 930 -109.58 163.29 32.65
C PHE A 930 -108.01 163.27 32.56
N ARG A 931 -107.32 162.93 31.44
CA ARG A 931 -107.65 162.57 30.04
C ARG A 931 -106.31 162.30 29.27
N ASP A 932 -106.12 161.46 28.23
CA ASP A 932 -106.79 160.26 27.66
C ASP A 932 -105.97 159.70 26.45
N GLY A 933 -106.14 158.40 26.06
CA GLY A 933 -105.85 157.82 24.72
C GLY A 933 -104.49 157.19 24.30
N GLY A 934 -104.30 155.85 24.42
CA GLY A 934 -103.64 154.96 23.39
C GLY A 934 -102.34 154.10 23.66
N HIS A 935 -102.44 152.73 23.57
CA HIS A 935 -101.50 151.70 22.95
C HIS A 935 -100.05 151.36 23.50
N ASP A 936 -99.35 150.20 23.26
CA ASP A 936 -99.67 148.74 23.02
C ASP A 936 -98.42 147.75 22.96
N ASN A 937 -98.62 146.40 23.08
CA ASN A 937 -97.78 145.22 22.63
C ASN A 937 -96.30 144.98 23.14
N SER A 938 -95.50 143.86 22.97
CA SER A 938 -95.56 142.45 22.43
C SER A 938 -94.41 141.50 22.99
N ALA A 939 -94.14 140.25 22.48
CA ALA A 939 -93.11 139.26 23.00
C ALA A 939 -92.47 138.24 21.96
N VAL A 940 -91.40 137.44 22.31
CA VAL A 940 -90.89 136.15 21.68
C VAL A 940 -89.53 135.63 22.25
N ASN A 941 -89.28 134.29 22.42
CA ASN A 941 -87.96 133.58 22.12
C ASN A 941 -87.75 132.04 22.39
N GLU A 942 -88.70 131.22 22.88
CA GLU A 942 -88.39 129.88 23.48
C GLU A 942 -88.09 128.66 22.56
N VAL A 943 -87.96 128.79 21.23
CA VAL A 943 -88.24 127.67 20.29
C VAL A 943 -87.03 126.86 19.76
N ASN A 944 -85.78 127.34 19.89
CA ASN A 944 -84.70 126.88 19.00
C ASN A 944 -84.03 125.54 19.35
N ASP A 945 -83.99 125.14 20.62
CA ASP A 945 -83.02 124.12 21.08
C ASP A 945 -83.52 122.66 21.01
N GLU A 946 -84.81 122.43 20.73
CA GLU A 946 -85.38 121.08 20.67
C GLU A 946 -85.05 120.33 19.36
N LEU A 947 -84.83 121.05 18.26
CA LEU A 947 -84.69 120.49 16.91
C LEU A 947 -83.43 119.64 16.68
N PHE A 948 -82.41 119.74 17.54
CA PHE A 948 -81.10 119.14 17.28
C PHE A 948 -81.07 117.61 17.52
N ARG A 949 -81.85 117.11 18.50
CA ARG A 949 -81.74 115.73 19.00
C ARG A 949 -82.32 114.63 18.09
N LEU A 950 -83.13 114.97 17.10
CA LEU A 950 -83.87 114.00 16.27
C LEU A 950 -83.13 113.44 15.04
N LYS A 951 -81.86 113.82 14.80
CA LYS A 951 -81.13 113.42 13.58
C LYS A 951 -80.24 112.18 13.72
N GLU A 952 -79.76 111.86 14.92
CA GLU A 952 -78.69 110.86 15.09
C GLU A 952 -79.17 109.40 14.99
N GLU A 953 -80.47 109.14 15.14
CA GLU A 953 -81.02 107.78 15.18
C GLU A 953 -81.20 107.13 13.79
N LEU A 954 -81.26 107.92 12.71
CA LEU A 954 -81.65 107.45 11.37
C LEU A 954 -80.58 106.60 10.66
N GLU A 955 -79.30 106.78 10.97
CA GLU A 955 -78.20 106.17 10.19
C GLU A 955 -78.05 104.65 10.42
N LYS A 956 -78.23 104.18 11.66
CA LYS A 956 -77.83 102.81 12.08
C LYS A 956 -78.54 101.69 11.32
N CYS A 957 -79.79 101.88 10.90
CA CYS A 957 -80.61 100.82 10.30
C CYS A 957 -80.20 100.40 8.86
N LYS A 958 -79.19 101.03 8.24
CA LYS A 958 -78.78 100.75 6.85
C LYS A 958 -77.77 99.62 6.71
N GLU A 959 -76.95 99.37 7.74
CA GLU A 959 -75.75 98.53 7.61
C GLU A 959 -76.08 97.02 7.62
N GLU A 960 -77.02 96.61 8.47
CA GLU A 960 -77.42 95.20 8.67
C GLU A 960 -77.92 94.51 7.39
N ALA A 961 -78.50 95.27 6.46
CA ALA A 961 -79.12 94.75 5.24
C ALA A 961 -78.10 94.14 4.24
N GLN A 962 -76.82 94.51 4.30
CA GLN A 962 -75.85 94.10 3.28
C GLN A 962 -75.28 92.68 3.50
N ALA A 963 -75.12 92.25 4.77
CA ALA A 963 -74.42 91.01 5.11
C ALA A 963 -75.10 89.74 4.53
N ASN A 964 -76.43 89.68 4.59
CA ASN A 964 -77.21 88.50 4.19
C ASN A 964 -77.08 88.12 2.71
N LYS A 965 -76.64 89.04 1.84
CA LYS A 965 -76.53 88.79 0.40
C LYS A 965 -75.37 87.85 0.04
N ASN A 966 -74.32 87.80 0.85
CA ASN A 966 -73.06 87.15 0.48
C ASN A 966 -73.08 85.63 0.67
N TYR A 967 -73.77 85.12 1.70
CA TYR A 967 -73.81 83.68 2.02
C TYR A 967 -74.47 82.81 0.93
N MET A 968 -75.35 83.38 0.10
CA MET A 968 -76.09 82.63 -0.93
C MET A 968 -75.18 82.06 -2.03
N LEU A 969 -74.08 82.75 -2.37
CA LEU A 969 -73.27 82.39 -3.54
C LEU A 969 -72.40 81.15 -3.30
N GLN A 970 -71.88 80.97 -2.09
CA GLN A 970 -70.89 79.94 -1.75
C GLN A 970 -71.41 78.51 -1.96
N TYR A 971 -72.69 78.25 -1.67
CA TYR A 971 -73.29 76.91 -1.83
C TYR A 971 -73.39 76.43 -3.29
N LYS A 972 -73.37 77.35 -4.27
CA LYS A 972 -73.51 76.98 -5.68
C LYS A 972 -72.25 76.35 -6.27
N GLU A 973 -71.08 76.72 -5.77
CA GLU A 973 -69.79 76.28 -6.32
C GLU A 973 -69.47 74.83 -5.90
N ILE A 974 -69.80 74.47 -4.66
CA ILE A 974 -69.59 73.14 -4.05
C ILE A 974 -70.34 72.02 -4.81
N ALA A 975 -71.49 72.33 -5.43
CA ALA A 975 -72.24 71.33 -6.20
C ALA A 975 -71.50 70.91 -7.49
N ASN A 976 -70.83 71.84 -8.16
CA ASN A 976 -70.23 71.61 -9.48
C ASN A 976 -68.94 70.76 -9.41
N SER A 977 -68.18 70.85 -8.32
CA SER A 977 -66.93 70.07 -8.16
C SER A 977 -67.17 68.56 -8.11
N ASN A 978 -68.31 68.13 -7.57
CA ASN A 978 -68.57 66.72 -7.28
C ASN A 978 -68.94 65.91 -8.53
N GLU A 979 -69.55 66.53 -9.54
CA GLU A 979 -69.92 65.85 -10.79
C GLU A 979 -68.68 65.49 -11.65
N VAL A 980 -67.63 66.31 -11.57
CA VAL A 980 -66.39 66.12 -12.36
C VAL A 980 -65.62 64.89 -11.89
N ALA A 981 -65.56 64.64 -10.58
CA ALA A 981 -64.79 63.54 -10.00
C ALA A 981 -65.32 62.14 -10.41
N LEU A 982 -66.64 61.96 -10.49
CA LEU A 982 -67.25 60.67 -10.85
C LEU A 982 -66.86 60.23 -12.27
N LYS A 983 -66.90 61.15 -13.24
CA LYS A 983 -66.61 60.88 -14.66
C LYS A 983 -65.15 60.46 -14.89
N GLN A 984 -64.23 60.87 -14.02
CA GLN A 984 -62.83 60.41 -14.08
C GLN A 984 -62.71 58.95 -13.64
N MET A 985 -63.40 58.53 -12.58
CA MET A 985 -63.30 57.18 -12.02
C MET A 985 -63.83 56.09 -12.96
N GLU A 986 -64.85 56.39 -13.77
CA GLU A 986 -65.42 55.45 -14.75
C GLU A 986 -64.45 55.11 -15.90
N SER A 987 -63.56 56.04 -16.27
CA SER A 987 -62.60 55.84 -17.37
C SER A 987 -61.50 54.83 -17.00
N ALA A 988 -60.86 55.01 -15.85
CA ALA A 988 -59.76 54.16 -15.38
C ALA A 988 -60.12 52.67 -15.23
N TYR A 989 -61.40 52.36 -14.99
CA TYR A 989 -61.87 50.97 -14.92
C TYR A 989 -61.91 50.27 -16.29
N GLN A 990 -62.13 51.02 -17.37
CA GLN A 990 -62.19 50.46 -18.73
C GLN A 990 -60.78 50.08 -19.22
N ASP A 991 -59.79 50.94 -18.97
CA ASP A 991 -58.40 50.72 -19.37
C ASP A 991 -57.83 49.44 -18.75
N TYR A 992 -57.91 49.30 -17.41
CA TYR A 992 -57.44 48.13 -16.66
C TYR A 992 -57.99 46.79 -17.19
N LYS A 993 -59.25 46.77 -17.66
CA LYS A 993 -59.85 45.56 -18.26
C LYS A 993 -59.12 45.14 -19.54
N THR A 994 -58.71 46.09 -20.38
CA THR A 994 -58.04 45.79 -21.66
C THR A 994 -56.63 45.24 -21.45
N GLU A 995 -55.89 45.75 -20.47
CA GLU A 995 -54.55 45.27 -20.11
C GLU A 995 -54.58 43.80 -19.65
N SER A 996 -55.57 43.44 -18.81
CA SER A 996 -55.79 42.09 -18.31
C SER A 996 -56.02 41.07 -19.44
N GLU A 997 -56.81 41.43 -20.46
CA GLU A 997 -57.03 40.56 -21.64
C GLU A 997 -55.78 40.40 -22.52
N MET A 998 -54.93 41.43 -22.61
CA MET A 998 -53.69 41.36 -23.39
C MET A 998 -52.65 40.48 -22.73
N ALA A 999 -52.45 40.61 -21.41
CA ALA A 999 -51.51 39.79 -20.64
C ALA A 999 -51.82 38.29 -20.74
N LYS A 1000 -53.11 37.92 -20.81
CA LYS A 1000 -53.53 36.53 -21.01
C LYS A 1000 -53.04 35.97 -22.36
N ARG A 1001 -53.22 36.72 -23.46
CA ARG A 1001 -52.90 36.25 -24.83
C ARG A 1001 -51.40 35.94 -24.99
N SER A 1002 -50.51 36.76 -24.41
CA SER A 1002 -49.07 36.51 -24.44
C SER A 1002 -48.64 35.19 -23.78
N LEU A 1003 -49.30 34.78 -22.69
CA LEU A 1003 -48.98 33.53 -21.98
C LEU A 1003 -49.42 32.28 -22.77
N GLU A 1004 -50.55 32.36 -23.48
CA GLU A 1004 -51.03 31.28 -24.34
C GLU A 1004 -50.06 31.01 -25.52
N ASP A 1005 -49.48 32.07 -26.10
CA ASP A 1005 -48.44 31.99 -27.15
C ASP A 1005 -47.11 31.39 -26.66
N GLU A 1006 -46.70 31.64 -25.41
CA GLU A 1006 -45.47 31.07 -24.85
C GLU A 1006 -45.60 29.57 -24.59
N ILE A 1007 -46.76 29.12 -24.10
CA ILE A 1007 -47.07 27.69 -23.92
C ILE A 1007 -47.02 26.96 -25.28
N ALA A 1008 -47.51 27.58 -26.36
CA ALA A 1008 -47.41 27.01 -27.70
C ALA A 1008 -45.95 26.85 -28.17
N LYS A 1009 -45.10 27.87 -27.97
CA LYS A 1009 -43.67 27.83 -28.32
C LYS A 1009 -42.91 26.74 -27.57
N LEU A 1010 -43.20 26.55 -26.28
CA LEU A 1010 -42.58 25.50 -25.46
C LEU A 1010 -42.95 24.09 -25.93
N ARG A 1011 -44.19 23.87 -26.38
CA ARG A 1011 -44.64 22.56 -26.91
C ARG A 1011 -43.93 22.14 -28.21
N SER A 1012 -43.61 23.08 -29.11
CA SER A 1012 -42.85 22.74 -30.34
C SER A 1012 -41.46 22.20 -30.02
N LYS A 1013 -40.71 22.91 -29.15
CA LYS A 1013 -39.36 22.54 -28.70
C LYS A 1013 -39.30 21.15 -28.06
N LEU A 1014 -40.29 20.77 -27.25
CA LEU A 1014 -40.35 19.41 -26.70
C LEU A 1014 -40.44 18.35 -27.81
N SER A 1015 -41.30 18.56 -28.82
CA SER A 1015 -41.43 17.64 -29.96
C SER A 1015 -40.19 17.59 -30.87
N GLU A 1016 -39.33 18.61 -30.83
CA GLU A 1016 -38.03 18.64 -31.52
C GLU A 1016 -36.98 17.84 -30.74
N PHE A 1017 -36.94 18.00 -29.41
CA PHE A 1017 -36.07 17.20 -28.55
C PHE A 1017 -36.42 15.71 -28.58
N GLU A 1018 -37.70 15.35 -28.53
CA GLU A 1018 -38.18 13.96 -28.66
C GLU A 1018 -37.67 13.29 -29.94
N LYS A 1019 -37.77 13.96 -31.09
CA LYS A 1019 -37.24 13.47 -32.37
C LYS A 1019 -35.71 13.32 -32.33
N SER A 1020 -35.00 14.30 -31.75
CA SER A 1020 -33.55 14.23 -31.62
C SER A 1020 -33.06 13.09 -30.71
N TYR A 1021 -33.89 12.66 -29.76
CA TYR A 1021 -33.62 11.51 -28.91
C TYR A 1021 -33.82 10.19 -29.67
N VAL A 1022 -34.94 10.05 -30.40
CA VAL A 1022 -35.22 8.86 -31.23
C VAL A 1022 -34.11 8.60 -32.25
N MET A 1023 -33.67 9.63 -32.99
CA MET A 1023 -32.58 9.49 -33.96
C MET A 1023 -31.29 8.94 -33.32
N ARG A 1024 -30.92 9.41 -32.12
CA ARG A 1024 -29.72 8.93 -31.40
C ARG A 1024 -29.85 7.49 -30.93
N CYS A 1025 -31.06 7.03 -30.62
CA CYS A 1025 -31.32 5.63 -30.29
C CYS A 1025 -31.19 4.73 -31.52
N GLU A 1026 -31.65 5.17 -32.69
CA GLU A 1026 -31.48 4.45 -33.97
C GLU A 1026 -30.00 4.41 -34.40
N GLU A 1027 -29.28 5.53 -34.29
CA GLU A 1027 -27.83 5.60 -34.48
C GLU A 1027 -27.10 4.61 -33.55
N ALA A 1028 -27.40 4.63 -32.25
CA ALA A 1028 -26.79 3.71 -31.28
C ALA A 1028 -27.06 2.24 -31.62
N ALA A 1029 -28.30 1.88 -31.96
CA ALA A 1029 -28.66 0.53 -32.38
C ALA A 1029 -27.86 0.06 -33.62
N SER A 1030 -27.70 0.94 -34.62
CA SER A 1030 -26.90 0.62 -35.81
C SER A 1030 -25.42 0.33 -35.48
N THR A 1031 -24.83 1.03 -34.50
CA THR A 1031 -23.45 0.74 -34.06
C THR A 1031 -23.32 -0.55 -33.25
N ILE A 1032 -24.40 -1.01 -32.62
CA ILE A 1032 -24.45 -2.31 -31.94
C ILE A 1032 -24.51 -3.43 -32.98
N GLU A 1033 -25.42 -3.32 -33.97
CA GLU A 1033 -25.51 -4.28 -35.08
C GLU A 1033 -24.18 -4.48 -35.83
N VAL A 1034 -23.39 -3.41 -36.04
CA VAL A 1034 -22.06 -3.52 -36.68
C VAL A 1034 -21.10 -4.30 -35.78
N LYS A 1035 -21.03 -3.99 -34.48
CA LYS A 1035 -20.18 -4.70 -33.52
C LYS A 1035 -20.58 -6.17 -33.35
N GLU A 1036 -21.87 -6.48 -33.40
CA GLU A 1036 -22.36 -7.86 -33.38
C GLU A 1036 -21.90 -8.63 -34.63
N LYS A 1037 -21.96 -8.00 -35.81
CA LYS A 1037 -21.42 -8.59 -37.06
C LYS A 1037 -19.92 -8.82 -36.94
N ASP A 1038 -19.15 -7.83 -36.47
CA ASP A 1038 -17.71 -7.97 -36.21
C ASP A 1038 -17.42 -9.13 -35.24
N ILE A 1039 -18.15 -9.21 -34.12
CA ILE A 1039 -18.05 -10.32 -33.16
C ILE A 1039 -18.34 -11.68 -33.83
N THR A 1040 -19.37 -11.79 -34.67
CA THR A 1040 -19.63 -13.06 -35.39
C THR A 1040 -18.50 -13.43 -36.36
N THR A 1041 -17.85 -12.46 -37.01
CA THR A 1041 -16.67 -12.75 -37.85
C THR A 1041 -15.49 -13.24 -37.01
N LEU A 1042 -15.19 -12.58 -35.88
CA LEU A 1042 -14.13 -13.03 -34.96
C LEU A 1042 -14.42 -14.39 -34.33
N MET A 1043 -15.69 -14.71 -34.04
CA MET A 1043 -16.10 -16.04 -33.58
C MET A 1043 -15.87 -17.10 -34.67
N ASN A 1044 -16.20 -16.80 -35.93
CA ASN A 1044 -15.93 -17.70 -37.05
C ASN A 1044 -14.42 -17.93 -37.23
N ASP A 1045 -13.60 -16.89 -37.21
CA ASP A 1045 -12.14 -16.99 -37.30
C ASP A 1045 -11.56 -17.81 -36.13
N ILE A 1046 -12.09 -17.64 -34.91
CA ILE A 1046 -11.74 -18.48 -33.74
C ILE A 1046 -12.12 -19.95 -33.98
N THR A 1047 -13.24 -20.26 -34.63
CA THR A 1047 -13.57 -21.66 -34.99
C THR A 1047 -12.65 -22.21 -36.07
N ILE A 1048 -12.26 -21.41 -37.07
CA ILE A 1048 -11.31 -21.81 -38.11
C ILE A 1048 -9.94 -22.10 -37.47
N LEU A 1049 -9.43 -21.21 -36.63
CA LEU A 1049 -8.17 -21.40 -35.91
C LEU A 1049 -8.22 -22.61 -34.96
N ARG A 1050 -9.34 -22.86 -34.27
CA ARG A 1050 -9.53 -24.08 -33.46
C ARG A 1050 -9.51 -25.35 -34.31
N ASN A 1051 -10.10 -25.32 -35.50
CA ASN A 1051 -10.07 -26.44 -36.45
C ASN A 1051 -8.67 -26.65 -37.06
N GLU A 1052 -7.92 -25.59 -37.33
CA GLU A 1052 -6.51 -25.70 -37.70
C GLU A 1052 -5.66 -26.29 -36.56
N VAL A 1053 -5.93 -25.90 -35.31
CA VAL A 1053 -5.23 -26.44 -34.14
C VAL A 1053 -5.55 -27.93 -33.97
N SER A 1054 -6.81 -28.38 -34.09
CA SER A 1054 -7.15 -29.80 -34.01
C SER A 1054 -6.58 -30.63 -35.18
N GLN A 1055 -6.48 -30.06 -36.38
CA GLN A 1055 -5.76 -30.68 -37.51
C GLN A 1055 -4.24 -30.74 -37.27
N LYS A 1056 -3.64 -29.73 -36.63
CA LYS A 1056 -2.21 -29.73 -36.27
C LYS A 1056 -1.93 -30.72 -35.13
N VAL A 1057 -2.78 -30.80 -34.12
CA VAL A 1057 -2.69 -31.79 -33.01
C VAL A 1057 -2.83 -33.21 -33.54
N SER A 1058 -3.88 -33.52 -34.32
CA SER A 1058 -4.02 -34.86 -34.90
C SER A 1058 -2.90 -35.21 -35.89
N ARG A 1059 -2.26 -34.22 -36.54
CA ARG A 1059 -1.03 -34.46 -37.30
C ARG A 1059 0.19 -34.75 -36.40
N ILE A 1060 0.29 -34.12 -35.23
CA ILE A 1060 1.32 -34.43 -34.22
C ILE A 1060 1.08 -35.84 -33.66
N GLU A 1061 -0.15 -36.19 -33.27
CA GLU A 1061 -0.51 -37.54 -32.80
C GLU A 1061 -0.14 -38.63 -33.84
N ASN A 1062 -0.44 -38.41 -35.12
CA ASN A 1062 -0.02 -39.31 -36.19
C ASN A 1062 1.51 -39.42 -36.32
N LEU A 1063 2.24 -38.30 -36.23
CA LEU A 1063 3.71 -38.31 -36.22
C LEU A 1063 4.30 -38.97 -34.96
N GLU A 1064 3.63 -38.88 -33.81
CA GLU A 1064 4.00 -39.57 -32.59
C GLU A 1064 3.76 -41.08 -32.68
N VAL A 1065 2.67 -41.51 -33.33
CA VAL A 1065 2.41 -42.93 -33.67
C VAL A 1065 3.44 -43.44 -34.69
N GLU A 1066 3.77 -42.67 -35.73
CA GLU A 1066 4.85 -43.00 -36.66
C GLU A 1066 6.19 -43.12 -35.92
N LEU A 1067 6.54 -42.15 -35.06
CA LEU A 1067 7.75 -42.21 -34.22
C LEU A 1067 7.74 -43.41 -33.27
N ALA A 1068 6.61 -43.73 -32.62
CA ALA A 1068 6.47 -44.91 -31.77
C ALA A 1068 6.63 -46.22 -32.56
N SER A 1069 6.06 -46.29 -33.76
CA SER A 1069 6.25 -47.44 -34.66
C SER A 1069 7.71 -47.59 -35.11
N SER A 1070 8.40 -46.47 -35.40
CA SER A 1070 9.82 -46.46 -35.77
C SER A 1070 10.73 -46.86 -34.60
N LYS A 1071 10.39 -46.45 -33.37
CA LYS A 1071 11.06 -46.89 -32.13
C LYS A 1071 10.83 -48.37 -31.89
N SER A 1072 9.60 -48.88 -32.03
CA SER A 1072 9.29 -50.30 -31.91
C SER A 1072 10.02 -51.13 -32.98
N ALA A 1073 10.10 -50.64 -34.22
CA ALA A 1073 10.87 -51.26 -35.29
C ALA A 1073 12.38 -51.25 -35.01
N LEU A 1074 12.92 -50.15 -34.45
CA LEU A 1074 14.32 -50.07 -34.02
C LEU A 1074 14.60 -51.03 -32.85
N ASP A 1075 13.71 -51.12 -31.86
CA ASP A 1075 13.80 -52.08 -30.76
C ASP A 1075 13.69 -53.53 -31.24
N GLU A 1076 12.86 -53.81 -32.24
CA GLU A 1076 12.84 -55.10 -32.93
C GLU A 1076 14.15 -55.39 -33.65
N GLN A 1077 14.75 -54.42 -34.36
CA GLN A 1077 16.06 -54.62 -34.98
C GLN A 1077 17.16 -54.80 -33.93
N CYS A 1078 17.11 -54.08 -32.80
CA CYS A 1078 18.00 -54.29 -31.66
C CYS A 1078 17.82 -55.68 -31.02
N LYS A 1079 16.58 -56.18 -30.90
CA LYS A 1079 16.29 -57.55 -30.45
C LYS A 1079 16.80 -58.58 -31.44
N ARG A 1080 16.54 -58.40 -32.75
CA ARG A 1080 17.04 -59.27 -33.83
C ARG A 1080 18.58 -59.29 -33.88
N TRP A 1081 19.22 -58.14 -33.68
CA TRP A 1081 20.69 -58.02 -33.60
C TRP A 1081 21.24 -58.72 -32.35
N ARG A 1082 20.63 -58.54 -31.18
CA ARG A 1082 21.00 -59.29 -29.96
C ARG A 1082 20.80 -60.79 -30.13
N SER A 1083 19.65 -61.25 -30.64
CA SER A 1083 19.44 -62.67 -30.91
C SER A 1083 20.34 -63.23 -32.02
N ALA A 1084 20.77 -62.41 -32.98
CA ALA A 1084 21.83 -62.78 -33.91
C ALA A 1084 23.19 -62.90 -33.21
N GLN A 1085 23.55 -61.96 -32.33
CA GLN A 1085 24.74 -62.04 -31.47
C GLN A 1085 24.69 -63.29 -30.58
N ASP A 1086 23.61 -63.52 -29.82
CA ASP A 1086 23.40 -64.71 -29.00
C ASP A 1086 23.56 -66.00 -29.82
N ASN A 1087 23.05 -66.02 -31.06
CA ASN A 1087 23.18 -67.17 -31.96
C ASN A 1087 24.59 -67.30 -32.53
N TYR A 1088 25.31 -66.21 -32.80
CA TYR A 1088 26.73 -66.26 -33.18
C TYR A 1088 27.61 -66.70 -32.00
N GLU A 1089 27.34 -66.23 -30.78
CA GLU A 1089 28.05 -66.66 -29.57
C GLU A 1089 27.79 -68.16 -29.29
N ARG A 1090 26.53 -68.61 -29.41
CA ARG A 1090 26.20 -70.04 -29.39
C ARG A 1090 26.86 -70.82 -30.53
N GLN A 1091 26.93 -70.26 -31.73
CA GLN A 1091 27.61 -70.92 -32.86
C GLN A 1091 29.12 -70.98 -32.64
N VAL A 1092 29.73 -69.98 -32.01
CA VAL A 1092 31.15 -69.99 -31.59
C VAL A 1092 31.39 -70.98 -30.46
N ILE A 1093 30.46 -71.12 -29.51
CA ILE A 1093 30.52 -72.17 -28.47
C ILE A 1093 30.40 -73.55 -29.11
N LEU A 1094 29.40 -73.80 -29.96
CA LEU A 1094 29.22 -75.06 -30.71
C LEU A 1094 30.40 -75.34 -31.67
N GLN A 1095 31.02 -74.30 -32.24
CA GLN A 1095 32.27 -74.45 -33.00
C GLN A 1095 33.44 -74.78 -32.08
N SER A 1096 33.53 -74.23 -30.87
CA SER A 1096 34.55 -74.60 -29.89
C SER A 1096 34.34 -76.01 -29.33
N GLU A 1097 33.10 -76.48 -29.22
CA GLU A 1097 32.73 -77.83 -28.80
C GLU A 1097 33.02 -78.83 -29.93
N THR A 1098 32.58 -78.56 -31.16
CA THR A 1098 32.92 -79.39 -32.32
C THR A 1098 34.42 -79.33 -32.68
N ILE A 1099 35.15 -78.25 -32.36
CA ILE A 1099 36.62 -78.23 -32.40
C ILE A 1099 37.20 -79.09 -31.27
N GLN A 1100 36.65 -79.06 -30.05
CA GLN A 1100 37.09 -79.97 -28.98
C GLN A 1100 36.85 -81.43 -29.35
N GLU A 1101 35.68 -81.78 -29.88
CA GLU A 1101 35.36 -83.09 -30.44
C GLU A 1101 36.27 -83.43 -31.63
N LEU A 1102 36.60 -82.48 -32.50
CA LEU A 1102 37.58 -82.68 -33.58
C LEU A 1102 38.99 -82.91 -33.03
N THR A 1103 39.42 -82.24 -31.95
CA THR A 1103 40.70 -82.56 -31.30
C THR A 1103 40.65 -83.89 -30.57
N ASN A 1104 39.50 -84.33 -30.05
CA ASN A 1104 39.37 -85.59 -29.33
C ASN A 1104 39.27 -86.78 -30.30
N THR A 1105 38.51 -86.64 -31.38
CA THR A 1105 38.53 -87.58 -32.51
C THR A 1105 39.85 -87.54 -33.26
N SER A 1106 40.55 -86.40 -33.36
CA SER A 1106 41.93 -86.36 -33.87
C SER A 1106 42.93 -87.01 -32.92
N LYS A 1107 42.75 -86.94 -31.59
CA LYS A 1107 43.55 -87.70 -30.62
C LYS A 1107 43.29 -89.20 -30.77
N GLN A 1108 42.02 -89.61 -30.81
CA GLN A 1108 41.61 -91.00 -31.06
C GLN A 1108 42.09 -91.50 -32.43
N LEU A 1109 42.04 -90.67 -33.46
CA LEU A 1109 42.57 -91.00 -34.79
C LEU A 1109 44.10 -91.05 -34.77
N SER A 1110 44.79 -90.23 -33.97
CA SER A 1110 46.24 -90.35 -33.76
C SER A 1110 46.62 -91.59 -32.96
N SER A 1111 45.83 -92.01 -31.97
CA SER A 1111 46.06 -93.27 -31.24
C SER A 1111 45.72 -94.48 -32.10
N LEU A 1112 44.61 -94.46 -32.86
CA LEU A 1112 44.29 -95.47 -33.87
C LEU A 1112 45.28 -95.49 -35.04
N GLN A 1113 45.93 -94.36 -35.38
CA GLN A 1113 47.05 -94.32 -36.32
C GLN A 1113 48.34 -94.87 -35.70
N GLN A 1114 48.59 -94.65 -34.41
CA GLN A 1114 49.70 -95.29 -33.68
C GLN A 1114 49.47 -96.79 -33.54
N GLU A 1115 48.25 -97.23 -33.21
CA GLU A 1115 47.83 -98.64 -33.18
C GLU A 1115 47.90 -99.25 -34.58
N MET A 1116 47.43 -98.57 -35.64
CA MET A 1116 47.64 -99.03 -37.02
C MET A 1116 49.11 -99.00 -37.45
N ALA A 1117 49.95 -98.12 -36.91
CA ALA A 1117 51.39 -98.11 -37.18
C ALA A 1117 52.09 -99.27 -36.46
N MET A 1118 51.71 -99.56 -35.21
CA MET A 1118 52.17 -100.73 -34.45
C MET A 1118 51.67 -102.03 -35.08
N LEU A 1119 50.41 -102.11 -35.51
CA LEU A 1119 49.83 -103.27 -36.21
C LEU A 1119 50.39 -103.43 -37.62
N ARG A 1120 50.77 -102.34 -38.31
CA ARG A 1120 51.58 -102.43 -39.54
C ARG A 1120 52.99 -102.87 -39.23
N GLN A 1121 53.62 -102.38 -38.17
CA GLN A 1121 54.97 -102.79 -37.77
C GLN A 1121 55.01 -104.26 -37.35
N THR A 1122 54.00 -104.79 -36.66
CA THR A 1122 53.89 -106.24 -36.39
C THR A 1122 53.49 -107.02 -37.62
N ALA A 1123 52.58 -106.55 -38.48
CA ALA A 1123 52.26 -107.21 -39.73
C ALA A 1123 53.44 -107.23 -40.72
N ASP A 1124 54.25 -106.18 -40.78
CA ASP A 1124 55.44 -106.09 -41.62
C ASP A 1124 56.63 -106.83 -40.98
N ALA A 1125 56.70 -106.94 -39.65
CA ALA A 1125 57.60 -107.87 -38.97
C ALA A 1125 57.19 -109.33 -39.25
N HIS A 1126 55.90 -109.68 -39.19
CA HIS A 1126 55.40 -111.01 -39.56
C HIS A 1126 55.50 -111.29 -41.06
N LYS A 1127 55.47 -110.28 -41.94
CA LYS A 1127 55.85 -110.45 -43.36
C LYS A 1127 57.35 -110.68 -43.51
N ALA A 1128 58.21 -109.92 -42.83
CA ALA A 1128 59.65 -110.13 -42.86
C ALA A 1128 60.02 -111.51 -42.28
N GLU A 1129 59.31 -111.97 -41.26
CA GLU A 1129 59.38 -113.33 -40.71
C GLU A 1129 58.87 -114.38 -41.70
N ASN A 1130 57.73 -114.15 -42.37
CA ASN A 1130 57.23 -115.04 -43.44
C ASN A 1130 58.15 -115.07 -44.67
N ASP A 1131 58.78 -113.96 -45.03
CA ASP A 1131 59.70 -113.87 -46.16
C ASP A 1131 61.10 -114.40 -45.79
N ALA A 1132 61.50 -114.33 -44.51
CA ALA A 1132 62.63 -115.07 -43.97
C ALA A 1132 62.35 -116.59 -43.95
N LEU A 1133 61.15 -117.01 -43.54
CA LEU A 1133 60.73 -118.42 -43.58
C LEU A 1133 60.55 -118.93 -45.02
N ARG A 1134 60.09 -118.08 -45.95
CA ARG A 1134 60.08 -118.40 -47.39
C ARG A 1134 61.47 -118.51 -47.96
N THR A 1135 62.38 -117.59 -47.63
CA THR A 1135 63.77 -117.68 -48.13
C THR A 1135 64.54 -118.83 -47.48
N SER A 1136 64.25 -119.20 -46.22
CA SER A 1136 64.69 -120.46 -45.61
C SER A 1136 64.11 -121.65 -46.36
N GLY A 1137 62.79 -121.72 -46.55
CA GLY A 1137 62.12 -122.79 -47.30
C GLY A 1137 62.53 -122.88 -48.78
N GLU A 1138 62.95 -121.77 -49.40
CA GLU A 1138 63.54 -121.74 -50.74
C GLU A 1138 65.01 -122.18 -50.73
N GLN A 1139 65.78 -121.86 -49.70
CA GLN A 1139 67.14 -122.37 -49.49
C GLN A 1139 67.11 -123.88 -49.23
N GLU A 1140 66.27 -124.35 -48.30
CA GLU A 1140 65.97 -125.77 -48.04
C GLU A 1140 65.49 -126.49 -49.30
N LYS A 1141 64.59 -125.87 -50.09
CA LYS A 1141 64.16 -126.43 -51.39
C LYS A 1141 65.28 -126.45 -52.43
N ILE A 1142 66.16 -125.46 -52.46
CA ILE A 1142 67.35 -125.45 -53.32
C ILE A 1142 68.34 -126.53 -52.85
N GLU A 1143 68.46 -126.78 -51.56
CA GLU A 1143 69.31 -127.83 -50.99
C GLU A 1143 68.73 -129.22 -51.25
N LEU A 1144 67.44 -129.45 -51.03
CA LEU A 1144 66.73 -130.66 -51.46
C LEU A 1144 66.80 -130.89 -52.98
N VAL A 1145 66.84 -129.82 -53.79
CA VAL A 1145 67.08 -129.93 -55.24
C VAL A 1145 68.54 -130.28 -55.54
N LYS A 1146 69.53 -129.72 -54.84
CA LYS A 1146 70.95 -130.14 -54.95
C LYS A 1146 71.12 -131.59 -54.53
N GLU A 1147 70.54 -132.02 -53.41
CA GLU A 1147 70.56 -133.39 -52.91
C GLU A 1147 69.87 -134.36 -53.87
N LYS A 1148 68.71 -133.99 -54.42
CA LYS A 1148 68.05 -134.72 -55.51
C LYS A 1148 68.94 -134.82 -56.74
N ASP A 1149 69.57 -133.74 -57.17
CA ASP A 1149 70.42 -133.72 -58.36
C ASP A 1149 71.78 -134.39 -58.10
N GLU A 1150 72.19 -134.53 -56.84
CA GLU A 1150 73.26 -135.43 -56.39
C GLU A 1150 72.83 -136.89 -56.36
N ALA A 1151 71.61 -137.19 -55.92
CA ALA A 1151 71.04 -138.53 -55.97
C ALA A 1151 70.84 -138.98 -57.42
N LEU A 1152 70.45 -138.06 -58.31
CA LEU A 1152 70.38 -138.30 -59.76
C LEU A 1152 71.77 -138.42 -60.40
N ARG A 1153 72.77 -137.65 -59.96
CA ARG A 1153 74.17 -137.87 -60.38
C ARG A 1153 74.68 -139.24 -59.91
N LYS A 1154 74.56 -139.57 -58.62
CA LYS A 1154 74.88 -140.89 -58.05
C LYS A 1154 74.11 -142.01 -58.75
N TYR A 1155 72.85 -141.82 -59.12
CA TYR A 1155 72.07 -142.77 -59.92
C TYR A 1155 72.60 -142.90 -61.35
N SER A 1156 72.98 -141.80 -62.01
CA SER A 1156 73.60 -141.83 -63.34
C SER A 1156 74.99 -142.47 -63.33
N GLU A 1157 75.79 -142.22 -62.28
CA GLU A 1157 77.09 -142.84 -62.04
C GLU A 1157 76.93 -144.33 -61.74
N LEU A 1158 75.93 -144.74 -60.96
CA LEU A 1158 75.57 -146.15 -60.75
C LEU A 1158 75.03 -146.81 -62.02
N ASN A 1159 74.30 -146.08 -62.87
CA ASN A 1159 73.83 -146.56 -64.17
C ASN A 1159 74.99 -146.74 -65.16
N ASP A 1160 75.96 -145.82 -65.18
CA ASP A 1160 77.16 -145.93 -66.01
C ASP A 1160 78.14 -146.96 -65.44
N GLN A 1161 78.22 -147.15 -64.13
CA GLN A 1161 78.86 -148.31 -63.50
C GLN A 1161 78.15 -149.61 -63.89
N ASN A 1162 76.81 -149.64 -63.96
CA ASN A 1162 76.06 -150.78 -64.48
C ASN A 1162 76.35 -151.03 -65.97
N LYS A 1163 76.49 -149.99 -66.82
CA LYS A 1163 76.97 -150.16 -68.20
C LYS A 1163 78.39 -150.69 -68.25
N ILE A 1164 79.29 -150.22 -67.39
CA ILE A 1164 80.68 -150.71 -67.30
C ILE A 1164 80.70 -152.16 -66.80
N LEU A 1165 79.81 -152.55 -65.88
CA LEU A 1165 79.64 -153.92 -65.42
C LEU A 1165 79.00 -154.81 -66.49
N HIS A 1166 78.00 -154.36 -67.23
CA HIS A 1166 77.46 -155.06 -68.40
C HIS A 1166 78.51 -155.23 -69.49
N ASN A 1167 79.24 -154.18 -69.88
CA ASN A 1167 80.33 -154.26 -70.85
C ASN A 1167 81.47 -155.18 -70.36
N ARG A 1168 81.71 -155.27 -69.03
CA ARG A 1168 82.65 -156.24 -68.44
C ARG A 1168 82.09 -157.66 -68.38
N LEU A 1169 80.79 -157.84 -68.18
CA LEU A 1169 80.12 -159.14 -68.24
C LEU A 1169 80.03 -159.65 -69.69
N GLU A 1170 79.85 -158.79 -70.68
CA GLU A 1170 79.98 -159.12 -72.09
C GLU A 1170 81.44 -159.47 -72.43
N ALA A 1171 82.42 -158.68 -71.97
CA ALA A 1171 83.84 -159.02 -72.13
C ALA A 1171 84.26 -160.30 -71.39
N LEU A 1172 83.57 -160.67 -70.29
CA LEU A 1172 83.79 -161.94 -69.58
C LEU A 1172 83.08 -163.10 -70.26
N HIS A 1173 81.87 -162.93 -70.80
CA HIS A 1173 81.23 -163.95 -71.65
C HIS A 1173 82.07 -164.23 -72.91
N ILE A 1174 82.65 -163.19 -73.54
CA ILE A 1174 83.58 -163.34 -74.66
C ILE A 1174 84.84 -164.11 -74.21
N ARG A 1175 85.48 -163.71 -73.10
CA ARG A 1175 86.70 -164.38 -72.61
C ARG A 1175 86.47 -165.82 -72.12
N LEU A 1176 85.30 -166.13 -71.57
CA LEU A 1176 84.94 -167.49 -71.17
C LEU A 1176 84.61 -168.35 -72.39
N ALA A 1177 83.89 -167.81 -73.38
CA ALA A 1177 83.71 -168.47 -74.68
C ALA A 1177 85.05 -168.70 -75.44
N GLU A 1178 86.05 -167.85 -75.20
CA GLU A 1178 87.43 -168.03 -75.70
C GLU A 1178 88.26 -169.04 -74.87
N GLN A 1179 87.91 -169.32 -73.60
CA GLN A 1179 88.57 -170.36 -72.79
C GLN A 1179 87.94 -171.76 -72.96
N GLU A 1180 86.67 -171.89 -73.34
CA GLU A 1180 86.02 -173.20 -73.59
C GLU A 1180 86.39 -173.86 -74.93
N ARG A 1181 87.45 -173.41 -75.62
CA ARG A 1181 87.98 -174.04 -76.87
C ARG A 1181 89.50 -174.21 -76.87
N GLY A 1182 90.06 -174.94 -75.90
CA GLY A 1182 91.51 -175.09 -75.79
C GLY A 1182 92.10 -176.27 -75.00
N ILE A 1183 91.68 -177.51 -75.28
CA ILE A 1183 92.32 -178.81 -74.90
C ILE A 1183 91.76 -179.49 -73.64
N ALA A 1184 91.54 -180.82 -73.73
CA ALA A 1184 90.95 -181.67 -72.70
C ALA A 1184 92.01 -182.57 -72.02
N GLY A 1185 91.79 -182.97 -70.76
CA GLY A 1185 92.71 -183.93 -70.11
C GLY A 1185 92.58 -184.23 -68.61
N LEU A 1186 91.41 -184.69 -68.13
CA LEU A 1186 91.21 -185.50 -66.89
C LEU A 1186 91.63 -184.96 -65.50
N SER A 1187 90.84 -185.31 -64.48
CA SER A 1187 91.15 -185.29 -63.03
C SER A 1187 91.40 -183.92 -62.36
N SER A 1188 90.97 -183.63 -61.13
CA SER A 1188 89.93 -184.18 -60.23
C SER A 1188 89.88 -183.23 -59.00
N GLN A 1189 88.87 -183.40 -58.15
CA GLN A 1189 88.87 -183.01 -56.72
C GLN A 1189 88.72 -181.49 -56.38
N ARG A 1190 87.60 -181.17 -55.73
CA ARG A 1190 87.39 -180.28 -54.55
C ARG A 1190 88.49 -179.23 -54.26
N THR A 1191 88.15 -177.95 -54.06
CA THR A 1191 87.34 -177.51 -52.90
C THR A 1191 86.48 -176.26 -53.15
N ASP A 1192 85.34 -176.25 -52.46
CA ASP A 1192 84.57 -175.15 -51.87
C ASP A 1192 85.13 -173.71 -51.99
N SER A 1193 84.28 -172.76 -52.39
CA SER A 1193 83.70 -171.78 -51.43
C SER A 1193 82.66 -170.85 -52.09
N HIS A 1194 81.75 -170.36 -51.24
CA HIS A 1194 80.60 -169.50 -51.53
C HIS A 1194 80.87 -168.36 -52.55
N GLY A 1195 80.04 -168.29 -53.60
CA GLY A 1195 80.05 -167.19 -54.58
C GLY A 1195 78.71 -166.90 -55.28
N GLU A 1196 77.68 -167.75 -55.10
CA GLU A 1196 76.38 -167.58 -55.77
C GLU A 1196 75.35 -166.81 -54.92
N ASP A 1197 75.47 -166.85 -53.59
CA ASP A 1197 74.60 -166.12 -52.66
C ASP A 1197 74.72 -164.59 -52.80
N ASP A 1198 75.90 -164.05 -53.11
CA ASP A 1198 76.10 -162.60 -53.24
C ASP A 1198 75.54 -162.02 -54.55
N LEU A 1199 75.46 -162.79 -55.64
CA LEU A 1199 74.82 -162.33 -56.88
C LEU A 1199 73.30 -162.32 -56.75
N HIS A 1200 72.71 -163.34 -56.14
CA HIS A 1200 71.30 -163.29 -55.78
C HIS A 1200 71.02 -162.28 -54.65
N GLY A 1201 71.98 -162.08 -53.75
CA GLY A 1201 71.99 -161.06 -52.71
C GLY A 1201 71.92 -159.66 -53.29
N VAL A 1202 72.82 -159.31 -54.21
CA VAL A 1202 72.84 -158.00 -54.90
C VAL A 1202 71.58 -157.80 -55.75
N VAL A 1203 71.09 -158.80 -56.49
CA VAL A 1203 69.83 -158.65 -57.26
C VAL A 1203 68.62 -158.50 -56.33
N SER A 1204 68.59 -159.20 -55.19
CA SER A 1204 67.53 -159.05 -54.18
C SER A 1204 67.64 -157.74 -53.41
N TYR A 1205 68.85 -157.24 -53.19
CA TYR A 1205 69.13 -155.96 -52.57
C TYR A 1205 68.79 -154.80 -53.51
N LEU A 1206 69.05 -154.93 -54.81
CA LEU A 1206 68.63 -153.96 -55.83
C LEU A 1206 67.11 -153.97 -56.06
N ARG A 1207 66.44 -155.14 -55.99
CA ARG A 1207 64.97 -155.18 -55.94
C ARG A 1207 64.43 -154.57 -54.67
N ARG A 1208 64.98 -154.90 -53.49
CA ARG A 1208 64.59 -154.27 -52.22
C ARG A 1208 64.88 -152.78 -52.20
N SER A 1209 65.99 -152.29 -52.75
CA SER A 1209 66.27 -150.85 -52.81
C SER A 1209 65.34 -150.14 -53.80
N LYS A 1210 64.91 -150.82 -54.88
CA LYS A 1210 63.85 -150.31 -55.76
C LYS A 1210 62.50 -150.28 -55.05
N GLU A 1211 62.11 -151.35 -54.38
CA GLU A 1211 60.85 -151.44 -53.62
C GLU A 1211 60.83 -150.44 -52.45
N ILE A 1212 61.95 -150.27 -51.74
CA ILE A 1212 62.15 -149.25 -50.71
C ILE A 1212 62.02 -147.87 -51.33
N ALA A 1213 62.74 -147.55 -52.41
CA ALA A 1213 62.62 -146.26 -53.09
C ALA A 1213 61.19 -146.00 -53.64
N GLU A 1214 60.48 -147.04 -54.11
CA GLU A 1214 59.09 -146.92 -54.55
C GLU A 1214 58.11 -146.74 -53.36
N THR A 1215 58.39 -147.33 -52.20
CA THR A 1215 57.64 -147.05 -50.95
C THR A 1215 58.00 -145.71 -50.31
N GLU A 1216 59.25 -145.24 -50.41
CA GLU A 1216 59.66 -143.91 -49.99
C GLU A 1216 59.04 -142.85 -50.89
N ILE A 1217 58.99 -143.07 -52.22
CA ILE A 1217 58.25 -142.21 -53.15
C ILE A 1217 56.73 -142.27 -52.89
N SER A 1218 56.16 -143.39 -52.42
CA SER A 1218 54.75 -143.46 -52.03
C SER A 1218 54.48 -142.76 -50.70
N LEU A 1219 55.36 -142.90 -49.71
CA LEU A 1219 55.33 -142.16 -48.43
C LEU A 1219 55.49 -140.66 -48.66
N LEU A 1220 56.48 -140.21 -49.43
CA LEU A 1220 56.67 -138.80 -49.77
C LEU A 1220 55.48 -138.23 -50.57
N LYS A 1221 54.77 -139.03 -51.38
CA LYS A 1221 53.49 -138.63 -51.98
C LYS A 1221 52.37 -138.54 -50.94
N GLN A 1222 52.32 -139.46 -49.98
CA GLN A 1222 51.31 -139.47 -48.91
C GLN A 1222 51.54 -138.33 -47.92
N GLU A 1223 52.78 -138.06 -47.52
CA GLU A 1223 53.18 -136.89 -46.72
C GLU A 1223 52.98 -135.59 -47.49
N LYS A 1224 53.28 -135.53 -48.80
CA LYS A 1224 52.88 -134.38 -49.63
C LYS A 1224 51.35 -134.19 -49.58
N SER A 1225 50.55 -135.25 -49.66
CA SER A 1225 49.08 -135.12 -49.53
C SER A 1225 48.67 -134.69 -48.12
N ARG A 1226 49.36 -135.14 -47.08
CA ARG A 1226 49.13 -134.73 -45.68
C ARG A 1226 49.48 -133.25 -45.47
N LEU A 1227 50.63 -132.79 -45.96
CA LEU A 1227 51.06 -131.40 -45.95
C LEU A 1227 50.18 -130.49 -46.81
N GLN A 1228 49.63 -130.99 -47.92
CA GLN A 1228 48.63 -130.26 -48.70
C GLN A 1228 47.29 -130.15 -47.94
N ILE A 1229 46.89 -131.18 -47.18
CA ILE A 1229 45.71 -131.11 -46.30
C ILE A 1229 45.97 -130.17 -45.11
N GLU A 1230 47.14 -130.24 -44.46
CA GLU A 1230 47.54 -129.34 -43.37
C GLU A 1230 47.61 -127.88 -43.84
N MET A 1231 48.20 -127.61 -45.02
CA MET A 1231 48.16 -126.28 -45.65
C MET A 1231 46.72 -125.80 -45.94
N HIS A 1232 45.86 -126.69 -46.44
CA HIS A 1232 44.46 -126.35 -46.72
C HIS A 1232 43.63 -126.12 -45.45
N PHE A 1233 44.00 -126.77 -44.34
CA PHE A 1233 43.39 -126.58 -43.02
C PHE A 1233 43.84 -125.26 -42.37
N ILE A 1234 45.13 -124.90 -42.53
CA ILE A 1234 45.67 -123.59 -42.10
C ILE A 1234 45.02 -122.45 -42.90
N LEU A 1235 44.80 -122.63 -44.20
CA LEU A 1235 44.04 -121.71 -45.07
C LEU A 1235 42.52 -121.68 -44.79
N LEU A 1236 42.03 -122.43 -43.80
CA LEU A 1236 40.64 -122.45 -43.32
C LEU A 1236 40.48 -121.94 -41.89
N LEU A 1237 41.56 -121.41 -41.30
CA LEU A 1237 41.66 -120.92 -39.92
C LEU A 1237 42.21 -119.48 -39.82
N VAL A 1238 42.22 -118.77 -40.95
CA VAL A 1238 42.54 -117.34 -41.11
C VAL A 1238 41.42 -116.70 -41.93
#